data_AF-A0A936N650-F1
#
_entry.id   AF-A0A936N650-F1
#
_cell.length_a   1.000
_cell.length_b   1.000
_cell.length_c   1.000
_cell.angle_alpha   90.00
_cell.angle_beta   90.00
_cell.angle_gamma   90.00
#
_symmetry.space_group_name_H-M   'P 1'
#
loop_
_entity.id
_entity.type
_entity.pdbx_description
1 polymer ?
#
loop_
_entity_poly.entity_id
_entity_poly.type
_entity_poly.pdbx_seq_one_letter_code
_entity_poly.pdbx_strand_id
1 'polypeptide(L)'
;MMWKKKKRNFPEDYNRIFQDEEHLERVRLTQDVVHNKKKSSFLKKITDVMFEEVKARGDEMTIERITRAEIVKDGMKFIVKVENGKKLIRLPIPISKDAKNSITNDTQQFTVNFECIDNNNMEYQIKNIPTNLLNRRLNDDELIEKASEFPGLLHLLEFFLNDPDNIVTSKLSFPTKFDFEDITDNEFNGYHPIPRATLVDVGMWITNGKRKLQVEITTDNTNLYQRFYDKDKKDKTKFGLKFTEKDQKPLANPIEFEGLGDFNNNTKDKIEFFIEVDTDKIGKEVTETSFSIFYGSIVLELVESDLGFERFESIELAVEIRFVNPSKSANLLNTNTVSIDFGTSSTCIACNGGDKLISFTDKITDRNKDYENPTSFIIYNWEKIFKTWDPANEAVPHFHRARDMSYKIKNTLDTNHYGDGNNVNVELGELANNPERTDVLKAIVTDIKALPGKLAVPNAREQAEPYRESDAVRTINMICDVGNDTIQNLNPISLYAYFIGRAVNANVNDQIFLNYKLSFPVTFNENKRKIIRDSFEYGLKRSVPHIIREKVQVEMGREEPVAILGAARRHIVPESNQKPILFAVFDFGGGTLDFAFGMCRHSVDNSDLKDSNDEPIDEFFYGDYMIEIFRTDGEPVGGETLINLMSYQIYKDNKGFMDKNNIPIEVPTGELPIQEGIRRGLMRSDIYAKINLRIINEEVSRKAFKGNLNLDTLSSGSVPPIEQLLNQDGDKVSIRESDLEDFSEDELIKKLVGSKIQKLVQSFKT
;
A
#
# COMPACT_ATOMS: atom_id res chain seq x y z
N MET A 1 27.58 21.08 -16.00
CA MET A 1 27.32 21.83 -17.27
C MET A 1 25.86 22.26 -17.24
N MET A 2 25.54 23.54 -17.47
CA MET A 2 24.20 24.11 -17.18
C MET A 2 23.10 23.58 -18.12
N TRP A 3 22.14 22.82 -17.59
CA TRP A 3 20.92 22.47 -18.31
C TRP A 3 19.91 23.63 -18.27
N LYS A 4 19.72 24.30 -19.41
CA LYS A 4 18.59 25.22 -19.61
C LYS A 4 17.29 24.42 -19.62
N LYS A 5 16.49 24.50 -18.55
CA LYS A 5 15.09 24.08 -18.58
C LYS A 5 14.39 24.79 -19.74
N LYS A 6 14.02 24.05 -20.80
CA LYS A 6 13.01 24.53 -21.75
C LYS A 6 11.69 24.61 -20.97
N LYS A 7 11.32 25.82 -20.52
CA LYS A 7 9.94 26.12 -20.16
C LYS A 7 9.10 25.81 -21.41
N ARG A 8 8.36 24.70 -21.39
CA ARG A 8 7.11 24.63 -22.17
C ARG A 8 6.19 25.64 -21.49
N ASN A 9 5.78 26.66 -22.22
CA ASN A 9 4.77 27.58 -21.72
C ASN A 9 3.48 26.77 -21.54
N PHE A 10 3.01 26.67 -20.30
CA PHE A 10 1.65 26.23 -20.03
C PHE A 10 0.70 27.28 -20.65
N PRO A 11 -0.32 26.87 -21.42
CA PRO A 11 -1.41 27.77 -21.76
C PRO A 11 -2.16 28.16 -20.47
N GLU A 12 -2.37 29.46 -20.25
CA GLU A 12 -3.12 30.00 -19.09
C GLU A 12 -4.64 29.79 -19.21
N ASP A 13 -5.09 28.72 -19.86
CA ASP A 13 -6.48 28.43 -20.24
C ASP A 13 -7.10 27.25 -19.47
N TYR A 14 -6.44 26.71 -18.43
CA TYR A 14 -6.92 25.51 -17.72
C TYR A 14 -8.20 25.70 -16.86
N ASN A 15 -8.71 26.93 -16.72
CA ASN A 15 -10.05 27.19 -16.15
C ASN A 15 -11.19 27.15 -17.19
N ARG A 16 -10.92 26.89 -18.48
CA ARG A 16 -11.97 26.78 -19.52
C ARG A 16 -12.61 25.41 -19.67
N ILE A 17 -12.01 24.34 -19.15
CA ILE A 17 -12.54 22.97 -19.31
C ILE A 17 -13.83 22.75 -18.49
N PHE A 18 -14.11 23.63 -17.52
CA PHE A 18 -15.40 23.69 -16.80
C PHE A 18 -16.43 24.66 -17.43
N GLN A 19 -16.25 25.08 -18.69
CA GLN A 19 -17.22 25.90 -19.43
C GLN A 19 -17.82 25.20 -20.67
N ASP A 20 -17.35 24.00 -21.04
CA ASP A 20 -18.01 23.17 -22.06
C ASP A 20 -18.96 22.16 -21.40
N GLU A 21 -20.26 22.45 -21.48
CA GLU A 21 -21.34 21.56 -20.98
C GLU A 21 -21.31 20.16 -21.67
N GLU A 22 -20.74 20.06 -22.89
CA GLU A 22 -20.68 18.82 -23.69
C GLU A 22 -19.87 17.66 -23.05
N HIS A 23 -19.00 17.90 -22.07
CA HIS A 23 -18.23 16.83 -21.39
C HIS A 23 -18.83 16.31 -20.08
N LEU A 24 -19.88 16.95 -19.56
CA LEU A 24 -20.64 16.47 -18.38
C LEU A 24 -21.95 15.75 -18.76
N GLU A 25 -22.33 15.77 -20.04
CA GLU A 25 -23.70 15.50 -20.52
C GLU A 25 -24.07 14.02 -20.72
N ARG A 26 -23.52 13.08 -19.94
CA ARG A 26 -23.92 11.65 -19.99
C ARG A 26 -24.05 11.01 -18.62
N VAL A 27 -25.20 11.23 -17.98
CA VAL A 27 -25.66 10.46 -16.81
C VAL A 27 -27.08 9.99 -17.06
N ARG A 28 -27.34 8.72 -16.73
CA ARG A 28 -28.67 8.12 -16.81
C ARG A 28 -29.22 7.99 -15.38
N LEU A 29 -30.30 8.71 -15.07
CA LEU A 29 -31.08 8.44 -13.87
C LEU A 29 -31.93 7.19 -14.14
N THR A 30 -31.50 6.05 -13.62
CA THR A 30 -32.22 4.77 -13.80
C THR A 30 -32.85 4.37 -12.47
N GLN A 31 -34.11 4.76 -12.27
CA GLN A 31 -34.98 4.08 -11.31
C GLN A 31 -35.60 2.87 -12.00
N ASP A 32 -35.50 1.69 -11.37
CA ASP A 32 -36.13 0.42 -11.78
C ASP A 32 -37.30 0.06 -10.80
N VAL A 33 -38.51 0.62 -11.05
CA VAL A 33 -39.84 0.58 -10.32
C VAL A 33 -40.68 -0.71 -10.11
N VAL A 34 -42.00 -0.62 -10.48
CA VAL A 34 -43.12 -1.63 -10.60
C VAL A 34 -44.11 -1.47 -11.82
N HIS A 35 -44.38 -2.55 -12.61
CA HIS A 35 -44.69 -2.49 -14.09
C HIS A 35 -46.14 -2.18 -14.66
N ASN A 36 -46.52 -2.71 -15.86
CA ASN A 36 -47.37 -2.03 -16.87
C ASN A 36 -48.61 -2.78 -17.38
N LYS A 37 -49.75 -2.13 -17.07
CA LYS A 37 -51.10 -2.01 -17.65
C LYS A 37 -51.21 -2.16 -19.22
N LYS A 38 -52.37 -2.32 -19.86
CA LYS A 38 -53.19 -1.47 -20.84
C LYS A 38 -54.27 -2.43 -21.41
N LYS A 39 -55.29 -2.03 -22.18
CA LYS A 39 -55.89 -0.73 -22.53
C LYS A 39 -57.41 -0.96 -22.54
N SER A 40 -58.13 -0.42 -21.58
CA SER A 40 -59.60 -0.26 -21.60
C SER A 40 -59.96 0.74 -20.52
N SER A 41 -60.94 1.63 -20.77
CA SER A 41 -61.65 2.61 -19.89
C SER A 41 -60.94 3.29 -18.68
N PHE A 42 -60.19 2.55 -17.88
CA PHE A 42 -59.49 2.90 -16.64
C PHE A 42 -58.55 4.12 -16.71
N LEU A 43 -57.79 4.26 -17.80
CA LEU A 43 -56.74 5.27 -17.94
C LEU A 43 -57.29 6.72 -17.87
N LYS A 44 -58.55 6.92 -18.25
CA LYS A 44 -59.19 8.24 -18.18
C LYS A 44 -59.51 8.61 -16.73
N LYS A 45 -60.14 7.71 -15.96
CA LYS A 45 -60.51 7.94 -14.55
C LYS A 45 -59.29 8.24 -13.65
N ILE A 46 -58.18 7.53 -13.80
CA ILE A 46 -56.95 7.84 -13.04
C ILE A 46 -56.34 9.18 -13.48
N THR A 47 -56.33 9.48 -14.78
CA THR A 47 -55.81 10.77 -15.27
C THR A 47 -56.66 11.93 -14.75
N ASP A 48 -57.99 11.79 -14.75
CA ASP A 48 -58.94 12.82 -14.29
C ASP A 48 -58.80 13.04 -12.75
N VAL A 49 -58.62 11.98 -11.95
CA VAL A 49 -58.35 12.09 -10.49
C VAL A 49 -57.01 12.78 -10.24
N MET A 50 -55.93 12.35 -10.89
CA MET A 50 -54.63 13.02 -10.75
C MET A 50 -54.65 14.47 -11.23
N PHE A 51 -55.45 14.83 -12.25
CA PHE A 51 -55.53 16.20 -12.76
C PHE A 51 -56.24 17.16 -11.79
N GLU A 52 -57.32 16.71 -11.14
CA GLU A 52 -58.06 17.54 -10.18
C GLU A 52 -57.25 17.75 -8.89
N GLU A 53 -56.49 16.73 -8.45
CA GLU A 53 -55.72 16.79 -7.21
C GLU A 53 -54.40 17.57 -7.35
N VAL A 54 -53.73 17.49 -8.51
CA VAL A 54 -52.57 18.35 -8.86
C VAL A 54 -52.98 19.82 -9.05
N LYS A 55 -54.20 20.11 -9.53
CA LYS A 55 -54.72 21.48 -9.59
C LYS A 55 -55.00 22.10 -8.22
N ALA A 56 -55.21 21.30 -7.18
CA ALA A 56 -55.61 21.77 -5.86
C ALA A 56 -54.45 22.27 -4.99
N ARG A 57 -53.19 22.04 -5.41
CA ARG A 57 -51.98 22.35 -4.63
C ARG A 57 -50.95 23.05 -5.53
N GLY A 58 -50.83 24.36 -5.39
CA GLY A 58 -49.99 25.19 -6.26
C GLY A 58 -48.49 24.98 -6.06
N ASP A 59 -47.78 24.90 -7.19
CA ASP A 59 -46.33 24.98 -7.42
C ASP A 59 -45.46 23.84 -6.83
N GLU A 60 -44.42 23.30 -7.50
CA GLU A 60 -43.78 23.69 -8.78
C GLU A 60 -43.19 22.48 -9.57
N MET A 61 -44.02 21.61 -10.15
CA MET A 61 -43.68 20.87 -11.40
C MET A 61 -44.95 20.35 -12.10
N THR A 62 -45.51 21.13 -13.02
CA THR A 62 -46.81 20.82 -13.63
C THR A 62 -46.65 19.90 -14.84
N ILE A 63 -47.33 18.74 -14.81
CA ILE A 63 -47.53 17.91 -16.01
C ILE A 63 -48.49 18.64 -16.95
N GLU A 64 -47.99 19.12 -18.10
CA GLU A 64 -48.83 19.81 -19.10
C GLU A 64 -49.87 18.84 -19.68
N ARG A 65 -49.41 17.65 -20.11
CA ARG A 65 -50.25 16.57 -20.64
C ARG A 65 -49.46 15.30 -20.94
N ILE A 66 -50.14 14.15 -20.92
CA ILE A 66 -49.67 12.92 -21.57
C ILE A 66 -49.80 13.11 -23.09
N THR A 67 -48.68 13.10 -23.81
CA THR A 67 -48.64 13.30 -25.27
C THR A 67 -48.78 12.01 -26.07
N ARG A 68 -48.37 10.86 -25.51
CA ARG A 68 -48.50 9.54 -26.18
C ARG A 68 -48.65 8.40 -25.18
N ALA A 69 -49.43 7.38 -25.54
CA ALA A 69 -49.69 6.21 -24.69
C ALA A 69 -49.96 4.93 -25.52
N GLU A 70 -48.97 4.04 -25.60
CA GLU A 70 -48.97 2.84 -26.46
C GLU A 70 -48.84 1.53 -25.66
N ILE A 71 -49.23 0.41 -26.27
CA ILE A 71 -48.93 -0.95 -25.80
C ILE A 71 -47.66 -1.37 -26.55
N VAL A 72 -46.69 -1.96 -25.85
CA VAL A 72 -45.52 -2.61 -26.45
C VAL A 72 -45.55 -4.10 -26.11
N LYS A 73 -44.76 -4.92 -26.80
CA LYS A 73 -44.85 -6.39 -26.78
C LYS A 73 -44.94 -7.01 -25.37
N ASP A 74 -44.21 -6.42 -24.43
CA ASP A 74 -44.14 -6.91 -23.04
C ASP A 74 -44.78 -5.94 -22.03
N GLY A 75 -45.37 -4.81 -22.48
CA GLY A 75 -45.66 -3.63 -21.65
C GLY A 75 -46.43 -2.49 -22.32
N MET A 76 -46.22 -1.23 -21.89
CA MET A 76 -47.19 -0.13 -22.13
C MET A 76 -46.66 1.32 -22.01
N LYS A 77 -45.72 1.72 -22.88
CA LYS A 77 -45.02 3.02 -22.87
C LYS A 77 -45.92 4.28 -22.84
N PHE A 78 -45.46 5.33 -22.15
CA PHE A 78 -46.01 6.70 -22.15
C PHE A 78 -44.95 7.74 -22.48
N ILE A 79 -45.41 8.87 -23.03
CA ILE A 79 -44.64 10.11 -23.15
C ILE A 79 -45.48 11.24 -22.54
N VAL A 80 -44.86 12.08 -21.72
CA VAL A 80 -45.53 13.13 -20.93
C VAL A 80 -44.75 14.43 -21.07
N LYS A 81 -45.46 15.53 -21.36
CA LYS A 81 -44.85 16.85 -21.59
C LYS A 81 -44.88 17.72 -20.33
N VAL A 82 -43.79 18.44 -20.09
CA VAL A 82 -43.54 19.38 -18.97
C VAL A 82 -42.97 20.71 -19.51
N GLU A 83 -43.09 21.79 -18.74
CA GLU A 83 -42.76 23.16 -19.19
C GLU A 83 -41.33 23.63 -18.81
N ASN A 84 -40.41 23.58 -19.77
CA ASN A 84 -39.30 24.51 -20.09
C ASN A 84 -38.04 23.74 -20.52
N GLY A 85 -37.49 24.01 -21.72
CA GLY A 85 -36.42 23.15 -22.24
C GLY A 85 -35.43 23.79 -23.21
N LYS A 86 -34.42 23.00 -23.62
CA LYS A 86 -33.54 23.24 -24.78
C LYS A 86 -32.67 22.00 -25.15
N LYS A 87 -32.72 21.65 -26.46
CA LYS A 87 -31.80 20.80 -27.27
C LYS A 87 -31.72 19.27 -27.04
N LEU A 88 -31.24 18.57 -28.09
CA LEU A 88 -31.23 17.12 -28.31
C LEU A 88 -29.88 16.62 -28.88
N ILE A 89 -29.45 15.40 -28.54
CA ILE A 89 -28.61 14.49 -29.38
C ILE A 89 -29.16 13.03 -29.27
N ARG A 90 -28.75 12.09 -30.14
CA ARG A 90 -29.48 10.83 -30.47
C ARG A 90 -28.56 9.58 -30.60
N LEU A 91 -29.05 8.41 -30.14
CA LEU A 91 -28.64 7.00 -30.48
C LEU A 91 -27.32 6.45 -29.86
N PRO A 92 -27.10 5.10 -29.72
CA PRO A 92 -27.85 3.93 -30.25
C PRO A 92 -28.22 2.80 -29.22
N ILE A 93 -28.69 1.65 -29.73
CA ILE A 93 -29.24 0.43 -29.06
C ILE A 93 -28.56 -0.81 -29.71
N PRO A 94 -28.14 -1.91 -29.01
CA PRO A 94 -29.06 -3.06 -28.77
C PRO A 94 -28.81 -4.07 -27.61
N ILE A 95 -29.94 -4.44 -26.98
CA ILE A 95 -30.45 -5.82 -26.70
C ILE A 95 -29.54 -6.83 -25.98
N SER A 96 -30.01 -7.28 -24.79
CA SER A 96 -29.77 -8.64 -24.29
C SER A 96 -30.96 -9.55 -24.63
N LYS A 97 -30.66 -10.76 -25.11
CA LYS A 97 -31.57 -11.91 -25.19
C LYS A 97 -31.08 -12.97 -24.21
N ASP A 98 -32.02 -13.82 -23.81
CA ASP A 98 -31.81 -15.08 -23.07
C ASP A 98 -31.38 -14.96 -21.60
N ALA A 99 -32.39 -15.00 -20.73
CA ALA A 99 -32.26 -15.62 -19.41
C ALA A 99 -33.38 -16.67 -19.26
N LYS A 100 -33.13 -17.89 -19.77
CA LYS A 100 -33.87 -19.07 -19.31
C LYS A 100 -33.26 -19.51 -17.98
N ASN A 101 -33.97 -19.27 -16.88
CA ASN A 101 -33.88 -20.12 -15.69
C ASN A 101 -35.23 -20.13 -14.97
N SER A 102 -35.66 -21.31 -14.56
CA SER A 102 -37.00 -21.57 -14.03
C SER A 102 -37.01 -21.55 -12.50
N ILE A 103 -37.83 -20.68 -11.92
CA ILE A 103 -38.36 -20.82 -10.56
C ILE A 103 -39.87 -20.54 -10.63
N THR A 104 -40.68 -21.41 -10.03
CA THR A 104 -42.15 -21.33 -10.05
C THR A 104 -42.70 -20.83 -8.72
N ASN A 105 -43.58 -19.81 -8.76
CA ASN A 105 -44.50 -19.33 -7.71
C ASN A 105 -43.85 -18.93 -6.35
N ASP A 106 -43.93 -17.72 -5.81
CA ASP A 106 -44.93 -16.65 -5.97
C ASP A 106 -44.33 -15.27 -5.63
N THR A 107 -44.23 -14.40 -6.63
CA THR A 107 -44.22 -12.92 -6.55
C THR A 107 -44.07 -12.40 -7.96
N GLN A 108 -45.09 -11.72 -8.51
CA GLN A 108 -44.98 -11.19 -9.87
C GLN A 108 -44.13 -9.93 -9.86
N GLN A 109 -42.85 -10.08 -10.20
CA GLN A 109 -41.95 -8.97 -10.41
C GLN A 109 -42.28 -8.25 -11.69
N PHE A 110 -42.85 -7.10 -11.46
CA PHE A 110 -42.96 -6.04 -12.41
C PHE A 110 -42.12 -4.86 -11.85
N THR A 111 -41.38 -4.13 -12.70
CA THR A 111 -40.34 -3.07 -12.50
C THR A 111 -40.78 -1.68 -13.07
N VAL A 112 -40.04 -0.57 -13.20
CA VAL A 112 -40.41 0.65 -14.04
C VAL A 112 -39.15 1.25 -14.58
N ASN A 113 -39.16 1.74 -15.81
CA ASN A 113 -38.07 2.56 -16.33
C ASN A 113 -38.60 3.97 -16.63
N PHE A 114 -37.91 4.97 -16.09
CA PHE A 114 -38.09 6.38 -16.45
C PHE A 114 -36.89 6.79 -17.30
N GLU A 115 -37.12 7.51 -18.40
CA GLU A 115 -36.05 8.03 -19.24
C GLU A 115 -36.40 9.45 -19.69
N CYS A 116 -35.52 10.41 -19.43
CA CYS A 116 -35.69 11.77 -19.94
C CYS A 116 -35.44 11.74 -21.45
N ILE A 117 -36.47 12.01 -22.26
CA ILE A 117 -36.37 12.02 -23.74
C ILE A 117 -35.75 13.35 -24.20
N ASP A 118 -36.22 14.44 -23.59
CA ASP A 118 -35.72 15.79 -23.73
C ASP A 118 -36.20 16.63 -22.54
N ASN A 119 -35.67 17.84 -22.36
CA ASN A 119 -35.99 18.72 -21.22
C ASN A 119 -37.48 19.02 -21.02
N ASN A 120 -38.33 18.78 -22.04
CA ASN A 120 -39.78 18.94 -21.95
C ASN A 120 -40.55 17.60 -21.98
N ASN A 121 -39.91 16.44 -22.12
CA ASN A 121 -40.61 15.16 -22.28
C ASN A 121 -39.94 14.01 -21.52
N MET A 122 -40.71 13.35 -20.64
CA MET A 122 -40.29 12.13 -19.96
C MET A 122 -41.01 10.89 -20.53
N GLU A 123 -40.24 9.81 -20.70
CA GLU A 123 -40.73 8.48 -21.04
C GLU A 123 -40.96 7.66 -19.78
N TYR A 124 -42.10 6.99 -19.72
CA TYR A 124 -42.41 6.00 -18.69
C TYR A 124 -42.62 4.67 -19.39
N GLN A 125 -41.65 3.77 -19.27
CA GLN A 125 -41.78 2.39 -19.70
C GLN A 125 -41.98 1.48 -18.50
N ILE A 126 -42.82 0.49 -18.71
CA ILE A 126 -43.15 -0.52 -17.74
C ILE A 126 -43.43 -1.83 -18.61
N LYS A 127 -43.21 -3.08 -18.14
CA LYS A 127 -43.43 -4.42 -18.78
C LYS A 127 -44.22 -5.47 -17.93
N ASN A 128 -43.92 -6.78 -18.04
CA ASN A 128 -44.29 -7.95 -17.19
C ASN A 128 -45.73 -8.07 -16.65
N ILE A 129 -46.77 -7.60 -17.34
CA ILE A 129 -48.16 -7.89 -16.91
C ILE A 129 -48.59 -9.33 -17.28
N PRO A 130 -49.41 -9.99 -16.44
CA PRO A 130 -49.98 -11.30 -16.76
C PRO A 130 -50.86 -11.29 -18.03
N THR A 131 -50.55 -12.16 -18.98
CA THR A 131 -51.22 -12.25 -20.29
C THR A 131 -52.69 -12.68 -20.24
N ASN A 132 -53.13 -13.27 -19.12
CA ASN A 132 -54.53 -13.60 -18.84
C ASN A 132 -55.39 -12.37 -18.51
N LEU A 133 -54.81 -11.29 -17.97
CA LEU A 133 -55.51 -10.00 -17.76
C LEU A 133 -55.66 -9.19 -19.06
N LEU A 134 -54.82 -9.46 -20.07
CA LEU A 134 -54.82 -8.75 -21.36
C LEU A 134 -55.86 -9.25 -22.37
N ASN A 135 -56.54 -10.39 -22.12
CA ASN A 135 -57.24 -11.16 -23.17
C ASN A 135 -58.71 -11.57 -22.88
N ARG A 136 -59.40 -10.99 -21.88
CA ARG A 136 -60.86 -11.14 -21.74
C ARG A 136 -61.55 -9.80 -21.51
N ARG A 137 -62.70 -9.60 -22.17
CA ARG A 137 -63.66 -8.55 -21.81
C ARG A 137 -64.35 -8.96 -20.51
N LEU A 138 -63.91 -8.37 -19.40
CA LEU A 138 -64.65 -8.33 -18.14
C LEU A 138 -65.41 -6.99 -18.07
N ASN A 139 -66.47 -6.93 -17.28
CA ASN A 139 -67.19 -5.67 -17.01
C ASN A 139 -66.55 -4.91 -15.82
N ASP A 140 -66.96 -3.65 -15.60
CA ASP A 140 -66.32 -2.76 -14.61
C ASP A 140 -66.43 -3.31 -13.17
N ASP A 141 -67.50 -4.03 -12.81
CA ASP A 141 -67.75 -4.53 -11.45
C ASP A 141 -66.98 -5.84 -11.15
N GLU A 142 -67.00 -6.81 -12.07
CA GLU A 142 -66.19 -8.05 -11.98
C GLU A 142 -64.68 -7.75 -11.92
N LEU A 143 -64.25 -6.62 -12.51
CA LEU A 143 -62.84 -6.22 -12.49
C LEU A 143 -62.42 -5.60 -11.15
N ILE A 144 -63.33 -4.89 -10.47
CA ILE A 144 -63.09 -4.32 -9.14
C ILE A 144 -62.98 -5.46 -8.12
N GLU A 145 -63.93 -6.40 -8.14
CA GLU A 145 -63.95 -7.57 -7.26
C GLU A 145 -62.65 -8.40 -7.38
N LYS A 146 -62.14 -8.58 -8.61
CA LYS A 146 -60.84 -9.23 -8.87
C LYS A 146 -59.61 -8.37 -8.58
N ALA A 147 -59.69 -7.04 -8.66
CA ALA A 147 -58.58 -6.18 -8.25
C ALA A 147 -58.34 -6.27 -6.73
N SER A 148 -59.40 -6.43 -5.93
CA SER A 148 -59.31 -6.75 -4.50
C SER A 148 -58.74 -8.15 -4.18
N GLU A 149 -58.64 -9.07 -5.14
CA GLU A 149 -57.92 -10.35 -4.96
C GLU A 149 -56.38 -10.18 -4.99
N PHE A 150 -55.86 -8.99 -5.37
CA PHE A 150 -54.41 -8.73 -5.50
C PHE A 150 -53.95 -7.50 -4.66
N PRO A 151 -53.74 -7.68 -3.34
CA PRO A 151 -53.45 -6.58 -2.40
C PRO A 151 -52.28 -5.66 -2.80
N GLY A 152 -51.24 -6.22 -3.43
CA GLY A 152 -50.05 -5.47 -3.83
C GLY A 152 -50.31 -4.34 -4.86
N LEU A 153 -51.37 -4.43 -5.67
CA LEU A 153 -51.71 -3.35 -6.61
C LEU A 153 -52.45 -2.18 -5.93
N LEU A 154 -53.23 -2.49 -4.89
CA LEU A 154 -53.94 -1.49 -4.08
C LEU A 154 -52.94 -0.73 -3.21
N HIS A 155 -52.05 -1.44 -2.51
CA HIS A 155 -50.96 -0.83 -1.75
C HIS A 155 -50.02 0.02 -2.61
N LEU A 156 -49.76 -0.36 -3.87
CA LEU A 156 -48.96 0.49 -4.76
C LEU A 156 -49.63 1.85 -5.02
N LEU A 157 -50.96 1.85 -5.22
CA LEU A 157 -51.74 3.06 -5.41
C LEU A 157 -51.85 3.88 -4.12
N GLU A 158 -52.11 3.25 -2.98
CA GLU A 158 -52.10 3.91 -1.66
C GLU A 158 -50.72 4.51 -1.35
N PHE A 159 -49.62 3.82 -1.67
CA PHE A 159 -48.25 4.32 -1.49
C PHE A 159 -47.97 5.57 -2.33
N PHE A 160 -48.32 5.56 -3.63
CA PHE A 160 -48.17 6.75 -4.49
C PHE A 160 -49.11 7.92 -4.13
N LEU A 161 -50.20 7.67 -3.40
CA LEU A 161 -51.17 8.71 -2.99
C LEU A 161 -50.90 9.26 -1.58
N ASN A 162 -50.34 8.46 -0.67
CA ASN A 162 -50.10 8.83 0.73
C ASN A 162 -48.74 9.51 0.97
N ASP A 163 -47.79 9.45 0.02
CA ASP A 163 -46.54 10.21 0.07
C ASP A 163 -46.28 11.01 -1.23
N PRO A 164 -47.04 12.09 -1.49
CA PRO A 164 -46.81 12.97 -2.65
C PRO A 164 -45.49 13.74 -2.55
N ASP A 165 -45.01 13.98 -1.32
CA ASP A 165 -43.87 14.85 -1.05
C ASP A 165 -42.54 14.17 -1.43
N ASN A 166 -42.45 12.83 -1.42
CA ASN A 166 -41.32 12.08 -2.03
C ASN A 166 -41.42 11.91 -3.57
N ILE A 167 -42.49 12.40 -4.21
CA ILE A 167 -42.59 12.57 -5.68
C ILE A 167 -42.31 14.03 -6.08
N VAL A 168 -41.99 14.90 -5.11
CA VAL A 168 -41.25 16.13 -5.45
C VAL A 168 -39.97 15.69 -6.14
N THR A 169 -39.79 16.16 -7.37
CA THR A 169 -38.48 16.19 -8.01
C THR A 169 -37.58 17.11 -7.20
N SER A 170 -37.02 16.59 -6.11
CA SER A 170 -35.79 17.15 -5.58
C SER A 170 -34.83 17.10 -6.75
N LYS A 171 -34.52 18.26 -7.34
CA LYS A 171 -33.43 18.37 -8.30
C LYS A 171 -32.21 17.86 -7.54
N LEU A 172 -31.82 16.61 -7.80
CA LEU A 172 -30.51 16.09 -7.48
C LEU A 172 -29.56 16.93 -8.32
N SER A 173 -29.17 18.06 -7.75
CA SER A 173 -28.15 18.94 -8.28
C SER A 173 -26.92 18.08 -8.47
N PHE A 174 -26.37 18.08 -9.68
CA PHE A 174 -25.13 17.40 -9.95
C PHE A 174 -24.06 17.79 -8.92
N PRO A 175 -23.14 16.87 -8.60
CA PRO A 175 -21.93 17.23 -7.87
C PRO A 175 -21.27 18.45 -8.51
N THR A 176 -20.96 19.45 -7.69
CA THR A 176 -20.25 20.66 -8.12
C THR A 176 -18.75 20.39 -8.29
N LYS A 177 -18.26 19.28 -7.72
CA LYS A 177 -16.97 18.66 -8.05
C LYS A 177 -17.09 17.13 -8.00
N PHE A 178 -16.42 16.45 -8.92
CA PHE A 178 -16.20 15.01 -8.87
C PHE A 178 -14.77 14.70 -9.32
N ASP A 179 -14.01 14.00 -8.47
CA ASP A 179 -12.65 13.59 -8.76
C ASP A 179 -12.32 12.22 -8.13
N PHE A 180 -11.24 11.60 -8.60
CA PHE A 180 -10.74 10.36 -8.02
C PHE A 180 -9.22 10.21 -8.21
N GLU A 181 -8.57 9.52 -7.28
CA GLU A 181 -7.14 9.27 -7.30
C GLU A 181 -6.79 7.87 -6.77
N ASP A 182 -5.72 7.28 -7.29
CA ASP A 182 -5.20 6.00 -6.79
C ASP A 182 -4.23 6.26 -5.63
N ILE A 183 -4.63 5.78 -4.44
CA ILE A 183 -3.91 5.97 -3.18
C ILE A 183 -3.14 4.72 -2.73
N THR A 184 -3.02 3.68 -3.56
CA THR A 184 -2.36 2.42 -3.14
C THR A 184 -0.90 2.63 -2.76
N ASP A 185 -0.14 3.34 -3.59
CA ASP A 185 1.26 3.57 -3.27
C ASP A 185 1.40 4.65 -2.16
N ASN A 186 0.43 5.57 -2.03
CA ASN A 186 0.32 6.44 -0.85
C ASN A 186 0.17 5.60 0.43
N GLU A 187 -0.85 4.76 0.56
CA GLU A 187 -1.07 3.91 1.74
C GLU A 187 0.12 3.01 2.07
N PHE A 188 0.84 2.54 1.04
CA PHE A 188 2.02 1.69 1.21
C PHE A 188 3.27 2.45 1.69
N ASN A 189 3.64 3.59 1.11
CA ASN A 189 4.93 4.26 1.42
C ASN A 189 4.88 5.80 1.52
N GLY A 190 3.69 6.39 1.44
CA GLY A 190 3.44 7.81 1.60
C GLY A 190 3.66 8.66 0.34
N TYR A 191 3.99 8.06 -0.81
CA TYR A 191 4.08 8.79 -2.08
C TYR A 191 2.77 9.49 -2.44
N HIS A 192 2.84 10.55 -3.24
CA HIS A 192 1.65 11.27 -3.68
C HIS A 192 0.66 10.33 -4.39
N PRO A 193 -0.66 10.45 -4.12
CA PRO A 193 -1.69 9.80 -4.90
C PRO A 193 -1.54 10.06 -6.40
N ILE A 194 -1.98 9.11 -7.22
CA ILE A 194 -1.97 9.24 -8.68
C ILE A 194 -3.31 9.84 -9.10
N PRO A 195 -3.36 11.12 -9.52
CA PRO A 195 -4.61 11.81 -9.80
C PRO A 195 -5.26 11.29 -11.09
N ARG A 196 -6.58 11.48 -11.22
CA ARG A 196 -7.39 11.16 -12.42
C ARG A 196 -6.69 11.44 -13.74
N ALA A 197 -6.08 12.61 -13.91
CA ALA A 197 -5.39 12.99 -15.14
C ALA A 197 -4.23 12.01 -15.50
N THR A 198 -3.46 11.57 -14.50
CA THR A 198 -2.39 10.58 -14.68
C THR A 198 -2.95 9.17 -14.89
N LEU A 199 -4.10 8.83 -14.31
CA LEU A 199 -4.80 7.56 -14.56
C LEU A 199 -5.36 7.46 -16.00
N VAL A 200 -5.57 8.59 -16.68
CA VAL A 200 -5.95 8.64 -18.10
C VAL A 200 -4.71 8.68 -19.02
N ASP A 201 -3.66 9.45 -18.66
CA ASP A 201 -2.49 9.67 -19.52
C ASP A 201 -1.36 8.64 -19.37
N VAL A 202 -1.13 8.13 -18.17
CA VAL A 202 -0.11 7.08 -17.89
C VAL A 202 -0.81 5.75 -17.62
N GLY A 203 -1.78 5.74 -16.70
CA GLY A 203 -2.61 4.58 -16.39
C GLY A 203 -2.16 3.75 -15.20
N MET A 204 -2.84 2.61 -15.01
CA MET A 204 -2.57 1.62 -13.97
C MET A 204 -2.00 0.36 -14.59
N TRP A 205 -0.96 -0.22 -14.00
CA TRP A 205 -0.44 -1.51 -14.45
C TRP A 205 -1.46 -2.62 -14.15
N ILE A 206 -1.85 -3.38 -15.18
CA ILE A 206 -2.60 -4.63 -14.99
C ILE A 206 -1.74 -5.64 -14.24
N THR A 207 -2.36 -6.70 -13.73
CA THR A 207 -1.68 -7.84 -13.09
C THR A 207 -0.87 -7.46 -11.84
N ASN A 208 -1.18 -6.30 -11.25
CA ASN A 208 -0.47 -5.68 -10.13
C ASN A 208 -1.26 -5.81 -8.81
N GLY A 209 -2.09 -6.86 -8.67
CA GLY A 209 -2.95 -7.07 -7.52
C GLY A 209 -4.09 -6.04 -7.40
N LYS A 210 -4.59 -5.86 -6.18
CA LYS A 210 -5.60 -4.84 -5.87
C LYS A 210 -4.97 -3.47 -5.73
N ARG A 211 -5.63 -2.45 -6.30
CA ARG A 211 -5.31 -1.03 -6.12
C ARG A 211 -6.54 -0.27 -5.60
N LYS A 212 -6.33 0.80 -4.84
CA LYS A 212 -7.37 1.50 -4.09
C LYS A 212 -7.57 2.90 -4.65
N LEU A 213 -8.74 3.13 -5.23
CA LEU A 213 -9.17 4.47 -5.64
C LEU A 213 -9.84 5.16 -4.45
N GLN A 214 -9.46 6.40 -4.16
CA GLN A 214 -10.22 7.35 -3.34
C GLN A 214 -11.09 8.19 -4.28
N VAL A 215 -12.37 8.33 -3.94
CA VAL A 215 -13.35 9.09 -4.72
C VAL A 215 -13.85 10.27 -3.90
N GLU A 216 -13.82 11.47 -4.47
CA GLU A 216 -14.33 12.69 -3.86
C GLU A 216 -15.48 13.27 -4.70
N ILE A 217 -16.61 13.53 -4.03
CA ILE A 217 -17.79 14.16 -4.61
C ILE A 217 -18.16 15.35 -3.72
N THR A 218 -18.13 16.56 -4.27
CA THR A 218 -18.59 17.79 -3.58
C THR A 218 -19.95 18.21 -4.12
N THR A 219 -20.83 18.68 -3.25
CA THR A 219 -22.17 19.16 -3.57
C THR A 219 -22.46 20.44 -2.79
N ASP A 220 -22.79 21.52 -3.51
CA ASP A 220 -23.27 22.80 -2.93
C ASP A 220 -24.62 22.64 -2.22
N ASN A 221 -25.27 21.48 -2.38
CA ASN A 221 -26.59 21.18 -1.88
C ASN A 221 -26.51 20.04 -0.85
N THR A 222 -26.95 20.32 0.39
CA THR A 222 -27.07 19.31 1.45
C THR A 222 -27.97 18.15 1.07
N ASN A 223 -28.88 18.30 0.09
CA ASN A 223 -29.83 17.25 -0.30
C ASN A 223 -29.14 16.01 -0.89
N LEU A 224 -28.07 16.13 -1.68
CA LEU A 224 -27.41 14.95 -2.28
C LEU A 224 -26.65 14.15 -1.22
N TYR A 225 -25.97 14.85 -0.30
CA TYR A 225 -25.38 14.27 0.91
C TYR A 225 -26.46 13.65 1.82
N GLN A 226 -27.57 14.34 2.08
CA GLN A 226 -28.68 13.80 2.90
C GLN A 226 -29.40 12.63 2.22
N ARG A 227 -29.42 12.55 0.88
CA ARG A 227 -30.12 11.45 0.19
C ARG A 227 -29.31 10.16 0.23
N PHE A 228 -28.05 10.22 -0.21
CA PHE A 228 -27.17 9.05 -0.35
C PHE A 228 -26.30 8.79 0.89
N TYR A 229 -26.34 9.66 1.89
CA TYR A 229 -25.37 9.61 2.98
C TYR A 229 -25.91 10.12 4.34
N ASP A 230 -27.24 10.13 4.54
CA ASP A 230 -27.77 10.21 5.90
C ASP A 230 -27.27 9.02 6.74
N LYS A 231 -26.98 9.24 8.02
CA LYS A 231 -26.44 8.19 8.90
C LYS A 231 -27.40 7.01 9.03
N ASP A 232 -28.70 7.30 9.02
CA ASP A 232 -29.77 6.30 9.10
C ASP A 232 -29.98 5.55 7.76
N LYS A 233 -29.29 5.96 6.70
CA LYS A 233 -29.29 5.35 5.35
C LYS A 233 -27.92 4.83 4.91
N LYS A 234 -26.90 4.85 5.79
CA LYS A 234 -25.54 4.39 5.46
C LYS A 234 -25.53 2.96 4.95
N ASP A 235 -26.21 2.04 5.63
CA ASP A 235 -26.26 0.61 5.26
C ASP A 235 -27.16 0.33 4.04
N LYS A 236 -27.90 1.35 3.58
CA LYS A 236 -28.76 1.32 2.38
C LYS A 236 -28.04 1.82 1.12
N THR A 237 -26.88 2.47 1.25
CA THR A 237 -26.19 3.07 0.09
C THR A 237 -24.96 2.25 -0.30
N LYS A 238 -24.98 1.76 -1.54
CA LYS A 238 -23.87 1.07 -2.19
C LYS A 238 -23.08 2.05 -3.05
N PHE A 239 -21.79 1.78 -3.14
CA PHE A 239 -20.85 2.51 -3.97
C PHE A 239 -20.12 1.49 -4.87
N GLY A 240 -19.64 1.89 -6.04
CA GLY A 240 -18.88 1.00 -6.89
C GLY A 240 -18.32 1.64 -8.15
N LEU A 241 -17.59 0.84 -8.91
CA LEU A 241 -17.04 1.16 -10.23
C LEU A 241 -17.48 0.08 -11.22
N LYS A 242 -18.03 0.48 -12.35
CA LYS A 242 -18.54 -0.40 -13.40
C LYS A 242 -17.97 0.01 -14.75
N PHE A 243 -17.06 -0.81 -15.30
CA PHE A 243 -16.62 -0.67 -16.68
C PHE A 243 -17.56 -1.41 -17.63
N THR A 244 -17.98 -0.74 -18.70
CA THR A 244 -18.91 -1.25 -19.72
C THR A 244 -18.26 -1.34 -21.10
N GLU A 245 -17.19 -0.57 -21.35
CA GLU A 245 -16.49 -0.55 -22.63
C GLU A 245 -14.96 -0.62 -22.45
N LYS A 246 -14.29 -1.17 -23.46
CA LYS A 246 -12.84 -1.23 -23.61
C LYS A 246 -12.48 -0.77 -25.02
N ASP A 247 -11.60 0.22 -25.13
CA ASP A 247 -11.16 0.83 -26.40
C ASP A 247 -12.35 1.24 -27.29
N GLN A 248 -13.35 1.90 -26.69
CA GLN A 248 -14.61 2.35 -27.31
C GLN A 248 -15.45 1.22 -27.93
N LYS A 249 -15.33 0.01 -27.38
CA LYS A 249 -16.14 -1.16 -27.77
C LYS A 249 -16.80 -1.75 -26.51
N PRO A 250 -18.09 -2.14 -26.57
CA PRO A 250 -18.75 -2.82 -25.45
C PRO A 250 -18.01 -4.08 -25.00
N LEU A 251 -17.84 -4.23 -23.69
CA LEU A 251 -17.41 -5.47 -23.07
C LEU A 251 -18.52 -6.52 -23.17
N ALA A 252 -18.15 -7.79 -23.32
CA ALA A 252 -19.11 -8.90 -23.35
C ALA A 252 -19.87 -9.05 -22.02
N ASN A 253 -19.19 -8.76 -20.90
CA ASN A 253 -19.78 -8.63 -19.57
C ASN A 253 -19.16 -7.39 -18.90
N PRO A 254 -19.94 -6.54 -18.21
CA PRO A 254 -19.39 -5.44 -17.41
C PRO A 254 -18.41 -5.93 -16.34
N ILE A 255 -17.40 -5.13 -16.05
CA ILE A 255 -16.45 -5.39 -14.95
C ILE A 255 -16.79 -4.46 -13.80
N GLU A 256 -17.30 -5.05 -12.72
CA GLU A 256 -17.75 -4.33 -11.53
C GLU A 256 -16.81 -4.55 -10.34
N PHE A 257 -16.67 -3.51 -9.52
CA PHE A 257 -15.95 -3.47 -8.24
C PHE A 257 -16.81 -2.74 -7.21
N GLU A 258 -16.94 -3.32 -6.01
CA GLU A 258 -17.68 -2.71 -4.91
C GLU A 258 -16.82 -1.67 -4.17
N GLY A 259 -17.49 -0.61 -3.72
CA GLY A 259 -16.89 0.45 -2.91
C GLY A 259 -17.02 0.17 -1.41
N LEU A 260 -15.95 0.45 -0.67
CA LEU A 260 -15.91 0.43 0.79
C LEU A 260 -16.00 1.87 1.30
N GLY A 261 -17.14 2.21 1.91
CA GLY A 261 -17.37 3.52 2.52
C GLY A 261 -16.78 3.63 3.92
N ASP A 262 -15.61 4.26 4.03
CA ASP A 262 -15.17 4.91 5.27
C ASP A 262 -15.34 6.42 5.10
N PHE A 263 -16.14 7.03 5.98
CA PHE A 263 -16.81 8.30 5.70
C PHE A 263 -16.37 9.39 6.68
N ASN A 264 -15.63 10.38 6.17
CA ASN A 264 -14.96 11.38 6.97
C ASN A 264 -15.76 12.71 7.05
N ASN A 265 -16.75 12.74 7.95
CA ASN A 265 -17.80 13.77 8.00
C ASN A 265 -17.40 15.08 8.69
N ASN A 266 -16.35 15.75 8.22
CA ASN A 266 -16.01 17.08 8.72
C ASN A 266 -16.88 18.19 8.10
N THR A 267 -17.48 17.96 6.92
CA THR A 267 -18.35 18.92 6.23
C THR A 267 -19.53 18.21 5.56
N LYS A 268 -20.74 18.84 5.55
CA LYS A 268 -22.00 18.23 5.05
C LYS A 268 -22.20 18.38 3.53
N ASP A 269 -21.12 18.61 2.81
CA ASP A 269 -21.04 18.97 1.39
C ASP A 269 -20.10 18.04 0.60
N LYS A 270 -19.33 17.17 1.27
CA LYS A 270 -18.41 16.22 0.67
C LYS A 270 -18.81 14.78 0.99
N ILE A 271 -18.89 13.94 -0.03
CA ILE A 271 -18.96 12.48 0.07
C ILE A 271 -17.59 11.94 -0.34
N GLU A 272 -17.04 11.04 0.47
CA GLU A 272 -15.76 10.37 0.25
C GLU A 272 -15.92 8.87 0.50
N PHE A 273 -15.39 8.05 -0.39
CA PHE A 273 -15.39 6.59 -0.29
C PHE A 273 -14.25 5.98 -1.11
N PHE A 274 -14.00 4.69 -0.92
CA PHE A 274 -12.90 3.99 -1.57
C PHE A 274 -13.40 2.82 -2.44
N ILE A 275 -12.66 2.47 -3.49
CA ILE A 275 -12.98 1.32 -4.36
C ILE A 275 -11.72 0.47 -4.53
N GLU A 276 -11.80 -0.84 -4.27
CA GLU A 276 -10.72 -1.78 -4.56
C GLU A 276 -10.83 -2.29 -6.01
N VAL A 277 -9.98 -1.74 -6.88
CA VAL A 277 -9.83 -2.17 -8.28
C VAL A 277 -8.85 -3.34 -8.34
N ASP A 278 -9.38 -4.55 -8.57
CA ASP A 278 -8.57 -5.74 -8.86
C ASP A 278 -8.01 -5.64 -10.30
N THR A 279 -6.72 -5.33 -10.41
CA THR A 279 -6.02 -5.20 -11.69
C THR A 279 -5.63 -6.54 -12.31
N ASP A 280 -5.69 -7.64 -11.56
CA ASP A 280 -5.53 -9.00 -12.07
C ASP A 280 -6.82 -9.44 -12.81
N LYS A 281 -8.01 -9.01 -12.34
CA LYS A 281 -9.29 -9.14 -13.06
C LYS A 281 -9.28 -8.37 -14.38
N ILE A 282 -8.79 -7.13 -14.40
CA ILE A 282 -8.63 -6.32 -15.62
C ILE A 282 -7.61 -6.94 -16.59
N GLY A 283 -6.52 -7.51 -16.07
CA GLY A 283 -5.46 -8.09 -16.91
C GLY A 283 -5.92 -9.20 -17.86
N LYS A 284 -7.01 -9.90 -17.53
CA LYS A 284 -7.65 -10.91 -18.38
C LYS A 284 -8.20 -10.33 -19.69
N GLU A 285 -8.53 -9.04 -19.71
CA GLU A 285 -9.04 -8.32 -20.88
C GLU A 285 -7.94 -7.62 -21.71
N VAL A 286 -6.72 -7.47 -21.19
CA VAL A 286 -5.64 -6.65 -21.80
C VAL A 286 -4.41 -7.53 -22.10
N THR A 287 -4.55 -8.45 -23.03
CA THR A 287 -3.56 -9.51 -23.28
C THR A 287 -2.58 -9.21 -24.42
N GLU A 288 -3.04 -8.60 -25.51
CA GLU A 288 -2.26 -8.42 -26.75
C GLU A 288 -1.67 -7.00 -26.90
N THR A 289 -2.36 -5.98 -26.39
CA THR A 289 -1.99 -4.56 -26.51
C THR A 289 -1.00 -4.12 -25.43
N SER A 290 -0.26 -3.03 -25.69
CA SER A 290 0.56 -2.34 -24.68
C SER A 290 -0.27 -1.69 -23.58
N PHE A 291 -1.46 -1.21 -23.92
CA PHE A 291 -2.48 -0.71 -22.99
C PHE A 291 -3.87 -0.84 -23.63
N SER A 292 -4.90 -0.73 -22.82
CA SER A 292 -6.28 -0.48 -23.25
C SER A 292 -6.92 0.56 -22.34
N ILE A 293 -7.88 1.32 -22.87
CA ILE A 293 -8.65 2.31 -22.12
C ILE A 293 -10.02 1.74 -21.79
N PHE A 294 -10.40 1.79 -20.51
CA PHE A 294 -11.69 1.31 -20.03
C PHE A 294 -12.59 2.50 -19.69
N TYR A 295 -13.83 2.44 -20.17
CA TYR A 295 -14.86 3.46 -19.94
C TYR A 295 -16.01 2.86 -19.14
N GLY A 296 -16.62 3.68 -18.30
CA GLY A 296 -17.67 3.22 -17.39
C GLY A 296 -18.18 4.31 -16.47
N SER A 297 -18.76 3.89 -15.35
CA SER A 297 -19.36 4.75 -14.34
C SER A 297 -18.84 4.40 -12.95
N ILE A 298 -18.54 5.41 -12.13
CA ILE A 298 -18.63 5.27 -10.67
C ILE A 298 -20.11 5.40 -10.30
N VAL A 299 -20.61 4.45 -9.52
CA VAL A 299 -22.04 4.31 -9.20
C VAL A 299 -22.27 4.56 -7.71
N LEU A 300 -23.26 5.39 -7.40
CA LEU A 300 -23.83 5.57 -6.07
C LEU A 300 -25.28 5.07 -6.14
N GLU A 301 -25.64 4.05 -5.39
CA GLU A 301 -26.96 3.42 -5.41
C GLU A 301 -27.56 3.38 -3.99
N LEU A 302 -28.66 4.10 -3.76
CA LEU A 302 -29.46 4.00 -2.55
C LEU A 302 -30.55 2.93 -2.74
N VAL A 303 -30.66 2.00 -1.79
CA VAL A 303 -31.65 0.90 -1.78
C VAL A 303 -32.55 1.01 -0.56
N GLU A 304 -33.80 1.42 -0.76
CA GLU A 304 -34.80 1.54 0.31
C GLU A 304 -35.85 0.44 0.21
N SER A 305 -35.86 -0.47 1.18
CA SER A 305 -36.89 -1.50 1.32
C SER A 305 -38.06 -0.98 2.17
N ASP A 306 -39.27 -0.88 1.59
CA ASP A 306 -40.51 -0.50 2.28
C ASP A 306 -41.67 -1.40 1.82
N LEU A 307 -42.49 -1.87 2.77
CA LEU A 307 -43.69 -2.70 2.54
C LEU A 307 -43.47 -3.94 1.64
N GLY A 308 -42.23 -4.46 1.57
CA GLY A 308 -41.85 -5.61 0.73
C GLY A 308 -41.43 -5.27 -0.70
N PHE A 309 -41.28 -3.98 -1.02
CA PHE A 309 -40.71 -3.47 -2.27
C PHE A 309 -39.35 -2.83 -2.03
N GLU A 310 -38.45 -2.90 -3.01
CA GLU A 310 -37.15 -2.21 -2.99
C GLU A 310 -37.18 -1.04 -3.99
N ARG A 311 -36.84 0.16 -3.52
CA ARG A 311 -36.64 1.38 -4.32
C ARG A 311 -35.15 1.59 -4.52
N PHE A 312 -34.73 1.66 -5.79
CA PHE A 312 -33.35 1.95 -6.18
C PHE A 312 -33.26 3.39 -6.70
N GLU A 313 -32.35 4.19 -6.16
CA GLU A 313 -31.96 5.50 -6.71
C GLU A 313 -30.48 5.49 -7.04
N SER A 314 -30.11 5.77 -8.29
CA SER A 314 -28.73 5.68 -8.76
C SER A 314 -28.21 7.01 -9.33
N ILE A 315 -26.93 7.31 -9.05
CA ILE A 315 -26.14 8.32 -9.75
C ILE A 315 -24.94 7.61 -10.37
N GLU A 316 -24.77 7.79 -11.68
CA GLU A 316 -23.62 7.29 -12.43
C GLU A 316 -22.72 8.45 -12.86
N LEU A 317 -21.45 8.45 -12.45
CA LEU A 317 -20.47 9.47 -12.80
C LEU A 317 -19.43 8.88 -13.75
N ALA A 318 -19.37 9.43 -14.97
CA ALA A 318 -18.54 8.87 -16.04
C ALA A 318 -17.03 8.88 -15.71
N VAL A 319 -16.39 7.73 -15.94
CA VAL A 319 -14.96 7.51 -15.71
C VAL A 319 -14.27 6.86 -16.91
N GLU A 320 -13.00 7.21 -17.04
CA GLU A 320 -12.06 6.67 -18.02
C GLU A 320 -10.77 6.34 -17.25
N ILE A 321 -10.25 5.11 -17.40
CA ILE A 321 -8.97 4.70 -16.81
C ILE A 321 -8.18 3.92 -17.87
N ARG A 322 -6.91 4.31 -18.08
CA ARG A 322 -5.98 3.53 -18.90
C ARG A 322 -5.39 2.41 -18.07
N PHE A 323 -5.38 1.20 -18.64
CA PHE A 323 -4.71 0.04 -18.05
C PHE A 323 -3.57 -0.42 -18.96
N VAL A 324 -2.35 -0.38 -18.42
CA VAL A 324 -1.10 -0.68 -19.13
C VAL A 324 -0.71 -2.14 -18.90
N ASN A 325 -0.32 -2.84 -19.97
CA ASN A 325 0.24 -4.19 -19.94
C ASN A 325 1.78 -4.12 -19.87
N PRO A 326 2.41 -4.47 -18.74
CA PRO A 326 3.87 -4.41 -18.60
C PRO A 326 4.62 -5.42 -19.47
N SER A 327 3.99 -6.54 -19.85
CA SER A 327 4.63 -7.55 -20.72
C SER A 327 4.80 -7.07 -22.15
N LYS A 328 3.95 -6.11 -22.60
CA LYS A 328 3.89 -5.55 -23.95
C LYS A 328 4.44 -4.13 -24.06
N SER A 329 4.65 -3.44 -22.94
CA SER A 329 5.10 -2.05 -22.89
C SER A 329 6.61 -1.93 -22.69
N ALA A 330 7.38 -1.98 -23.78
CA ALA A 330 8.84 -1.93 -23.72
C ALA A 330 9.40 -0.68 -23.01
N ASN A 331 8.75 0.47 -23.15
CA ASN A 331 9.17 1.73 -22.51
C ASN A 331 9.00 1.74 -20.98
N LEU A 332 8.11 0.90 -20.45
CA LEU A 332 7.86 0.76 -19.00
C LEU A 332 8.94 -0.11 -18.33
N LEU A 333 9.54 -1.04 -19.07
CA LEU A 333 10.53 -1.98 -18.53
C LEU A 333 11.93 -1.36 -18.53
N ASN A 334 12.40 -0.97 -17.34
CA ASN A 334 13.71 -0.38 -17.15
C ASN A 334 14.77 -1.48 -16.90
N THR A 335 15.73 -1.59 -17.82
CA THR A 335 16.85 -2.53 -17.74
C THR A 335 18.09 -1.95 -17.07
N ASN A 336 18.08 -0.67 -16.68
CA ASN A 336 19.14 -0.10 -15.84
C ASN A 336 19.19 -0.82 -14.50
N THR A 337 20.39 -1.05 -14.00
CA THR A 337 20.59 -1.69 -12.70
C THR A 337 20.14 -0.78 -11.56
N VAL A 338 19.42 -1.36 -10.60
CA VAL A 338 19.24 -0.83 -9.24
C VAL A 338 20.35 -1.41 -8.37
N SER A 339 21.16 -0.55 -7.76
CA SER A 339 22.17 -0.94 -6.79
C SER A 339 21.57 -0.84 -5.38
N ILE A 340 21.65 -1.93 -4.62
CA ILE A 340 21.17 -2.03 -3.25
C ILE A 340 22.39 -2.32 -2.36
N ASP A 341 22.66 -1.41 -1.44
CA ASP A 341 23.53 -1.68 -0.31
C ASP A 341 22.67 -2.09 0.89
N PHE A 342 22.56 -3.40 1.09
CA PHE A 342 21.77 -4.02 2.15
C PHE A 342 22.60 -4.06 3.43
N GLY A 343 22.66 -2.95 4.16
CA GLY A 343 23.44 -2.80 5.40
C GLY A 343 22.74 -3.34 6.65
N THR A 344 23.50 -3.51 7.74
CA THR A 344 23.00 -4.11 9.00
C THR A 344 21.96 -3.25 9.71
N SER A 345 22.21 -1.94 9.80
CA SER A 345 21.30 -0.98 10.47
C SER A 345 20.39 -0.24 9.48
N SER A 346 20.90 0.05 8.29
CA SER A 346 20.19 0.76 7.21
C SER A 346 20.58 0.21 5.84
N THR A 347 19.72 0.46 4.85
CA THR A 347 19.82 0.01 3.47
C THR A 347 19.72 1.20 2.53
N CYS A 348 20.73 1.38 1.69
CA CYS A 348 20.78 2.42 0.67
C CYS A 348 20.43 1.85 -0.71
N ILE A 349 19.60 2.56 -1.48
CA ILE A 349 19.07 2.09 -2.76
C ILE A 349 19.27 3.18 -3.82
N ALA A 350 19.97 2.84 -4.90
CA ALA A 350 20.30 3.73 -5.99
C ALA A 350 19.79 3.19 -7.33
N CYS A 351 18.93 3.96 -8.00
CA CYS A 351 18.39 3.66 -9.33
C CYS A 351 19.11 4.47 -10.41
N ASN A 352 19.04 4.03 -11.66
CA ASN A 352 19.59 4.73 -12.83
C ASN A 352 21.08 5.13 -12.64
N GLY A 353 21.92 4.22 -12.14
CA GLY A 353 23.36 4.46 -11.99
C GLY A 353 23.75 5.47 -10.89
N GLY A 354 22.84 5.82 -9.99
CA GLY A 354 23.06 6.77 -8.88
C GLY A 354 22.30 8.09 -9.01
N ASP A 355 21.61 8.33 -10.13
CA ASP A 355 20.89 9.58 -10.37
C ASP A 355 19.60 9.74 -9.52
N LYS A 356 19.07 8.65 -8.97
CA LYS A 356 17.90 8.65 -8.06
C LYS A 356 18.16 7.73 -6.87
N LEU A 357 18.04 8.26 -5.65
CA LEU A 357 18.02 7.46 -4.42
C LEU A 357 16.56 7.20 -3.99
N ILE A 358 16.31 6.08 -3.32
CA ILE A 358 14.98 5.73 -2.79
C ILE A 358 14.95 5.97 -1.28
N SER A 359 13.87 6.60 -0.83
CA SER A 359 13.58 6.89 0.57
C SER A 359 12.23 6.32 0.97
N PHE A 360 12.15 5.84 2.21
CA PHE A 360 10.92 5.42 2.89
C PHE A 360 10.34 6.51 3.81
N THR A 361 11.01 7.67 3.98
CA THR A 361 10.47 8.77 4.81
C THR A 361 9.51 9.67 4.05
N ASP A 362 8.42 10.07 4.70
CA ASP A 362 7.45 11.04 4.18
C ASP A 362 8.01 12.48 4.12
N LYS A 363 9.10 12.74 4.85
CA LYS A 363 9.67 14.07 5.05
C LYS A 363 11.10 14.12 4.51
N ILE A 364 11.23 13.93 3.20
CA ILE A 364 12.49 14.10 2.50
C ILE A 364 12.92 15.58 2.62
N THR A 365 14.11 15.79 3.19
CA THR A 365 14.75 17.11 3.36
C THR A 365 16.02 17.23 2.51
N ASP A 366 16.17 16.34 1.52
CA ASP A 366 17.33 16.19 0.64
C ASP A 366 18.68 16.04 1.38
N ARG A 367 18.66 15.48 2.60
CA ARG A 367 19.87 15.12 3.35
C ARG A 367 20.17 13.63 3.16
N ASN A 368 21.45 13.26 3.15
CA ASN A 368 21.90 11.87 2.96
C ASN A 368 21.14 10.86 3.85
N LYS A 369 20.98 11.18 5.14
CA LYS A 369 20.25 10.36 6.11
C LYS A 369 18.79 10.08 5.77
N ASP A 370 18.17 10.86 4.88
CA ASP A 370 16.79 10.66 4.47
C ASP A 370 16.70 9.47 3.49
N TYR A 371 17.83 9.00 2.94
CA TYR A 371 17.96 7.85 2.05
C TYR A 371 18.57 6.61 2.73
N GLU A 372 18.88 6.69 4.03
CA GLU A 372 19.31 5.57 4.88
C GLU A 372 18.07 4.84 5.44
N ASN A 373 17.47 3.97 4.64
CA ASN A 373 16.23 3.27 5.00
C ASN A 373 16.53 2.20 6.06
N PRO A 374 16.00 2.23 7.29
CA PRO A 374 16.46 1.28 8.32
C PRO A 374 16.15 -0.17 7.96
N THR A 375 17.06 -1.09 8.31
CA THR A 375 16.98 -2.53 7.98
C THR A 375 16.17 -3.27 9.05
N SER A 376 14.95 -2.79 9.28
CA SER A 376 14.02 -3.26 10.30
C SER A 376 12.58 -2.95 9.93
N PHE A 377 11.63 -3.66 10.55
CA PHE A 377 10.19 -3.41 10.41
C PHE A 377 9.41 -3.95 11.61
N ILE A 378 8.14 -3.53 11.76
CA ILE A 378 7.24 -3.94 12.85
C ILE A 378 6.09 -4.79 12.30
N ILE A 379 5.86 -5.95 12.92
CA ILE A 379 4.73 -6.84 12.60
C ILE A 379 3.56 -6.55 13.55
N TYR A 380 2.59 -5.74 13.13
CA TYR A 380 1.44 -5.43 14.00
C TYR A 380 0.44 -6.59 14.09
N ASN A 381 -0.11 -7.04 12.95
CA ASN A 381 -1.01 -8.19 12.90
C ASN A 381 -0.54 -9.18 11.84
N TRP A 382 0.20 -10.20 12.28
CA TRP A 382 0.75 -11.21 11.38
C TRP A 382 -0.31 -12.03 10.66
N GLU A 383 -1.46 -12.32 11.27
CA GLU A 383 -2.51 -13.10 10.61
C GLU A 383 -3.07 -12.38 9.37
N LYS A 384 -3.25 -11.05 9.47
CA LYS A 384 -3.71 -10.23 8.34
C LYS A 384 -2.61 -10.00 7.30
N ILE A 385 -1.36 -9.80 7.74
CA ILE A 385 -0.20 -9.70 6.83
C ILE A 385 -0.02 -11.02 6.08
N PHE A 386 0.03 -12.16 6.77
CA PHE A 386 0.22 -13.48 6.17
C PHE A 386 -0.87 -13.85 5.19
N LYS A 387 -2.16 -13.56 5.46
CA LYS A 387 -3.25 -13.74 4.48
C LYS A 387 -3.01 -13.03 3.14
N THR A 388 -2.16 -12.00 3.13
CA THR A 388 -1.75 -11.29 1.91
C THR A 388 -0.38 -11.77 1.41
N TRP A 389 0.54 -12.15 2.31
CA TRP A 389 1.91 -12.61 2.04
C TRP A 389 2.02 -14.12 1.77
N ASP A 390 0.99 -14.93 1.95
CA ASP A 390 1.02 -16.39 1.76
C ASP A 390 1.68 -16.75 0.41
N PRO A 391 2.69 -17.64 0.34
CA PRO A 391 3.27 -18.09 -0.92
C PRO A 391 2.25 -18.65 -1.93
N ALA A 392 1.10 -19.15 -1.46
CA ALA A 392 -0.01 -19.58 -2.31
C ALA A 392 -0.80 -18.42 -2.93
N ASN A 393 -0.60 -17.18 -2.47
CA ASN A 393 -1.19 -15.98 -3.07
C ASN A 393 -0.32 -15.46 -4.23
N GLU A 394 -0.78 -15.73 -5.45
CA GLU A 394 -0.13 -15.28 -6.68
C GLU A 394 -0.31 -13.76 -6.95
N ALA A 395 -1.31 -13.10 -6.37
CA ALA A 395 -1.51 -11.65 -6.54
C ALA A 395 -0.31 -10.86 -5.99
N VAL A 396 -0.13 -9.60 -6.42
CA VAL A 396 0.83 -8.70 -5.75
C VAL A 396 0.28 -8.35 -4.38
N PRO A 397 1.01 -8.57 -3.27
CA PRO A 397 0.54 -8.20 -1.94
C PRO A 397 0.23 -6.69 -1.85
N HIS A 398 -0.72 -6.33 -0.98
CA HIS A 398 -0.99 -4.93 -0.62
C HIS A 398 -1.01 -4.81 0.89
N PHE A 399 -0.14 -3.97 1.43
CA PHE A 399 -0.06 -3.66 2.86
C PHE A 399 -0.21 -2.15 3.05
N HIS A 400 -0.60 -1.73 4.24
CA HIS A 400 -0.66 -0.32 4.62
C HIS A 400 0.47 -0.01 5.60
N ARG A 401 1.19 1.11 5.46
CA ARG A 401 2.20 1.53 6.45
C ARG A 401 1.55 2.34 7.57
N ALA A 402 1.85 2.00 8.82
CA ALA A 402 1.40 2.79 9.97
C ALA A 402 2.08 4.18 9.97
N ARG A 403 1.33 5.26 9.71
CA ARG A 403 1.91 6.64 9.69
C ARG A 403 1.78 7.42 11.00
N ASP A 404 0.85 7.05 11.88
CA ASP A 404 0.65 7.73 13.16
C ASP A 404 0.34 6.71 14.27
N MET A 405 1.37 6.39 15.05
CA MET A 405 1.28 5.49 16.20
C MET A 405 0.66 6.15 17.43
N SER A 406 0.61 7.49 17.48
CA SER A 406 0.20 8.23 18.67
C SER A 406 -1.32 8.20 18.95
N TYR A 407 -2.14 7.80 17.96
CA TYR A 407 -3.60 7.89 18.09
C TYR A 407 -4.42 6.69 17.58
N LYS A 408 -3.84 5.74 16.83
CA LYS A 408 -4.66 4.70 16.12
C LYS A 408 -4.18 3.25 16.21
N ILE A 409 -3.47 2.86 17.28
CA ILE A 409 -3.19 1.45 17.58
C ILE A 409 -4.46 0.58 17.45
N LYS A 410 -5.62 1.02 17.97
CA LYS A 410 -6.88 0.26 17.84
C LYS A 410 -7.35 -0.03 16.40
N ASN A 411 -6.99 0.79 15.40
CA ASN A 411 -7.45 0.59 14.02
C ASN A 411 -6.41 -0.12 13.14
N THR A 412 -5.11 0.04 13.42
CA THR A 412 -4.04 -0.73 12.74
C THR A 412 -4.05 -2.20 13.15
N LEU A 413 -4.58 -2.53 14.33
CA LEU A 413 -4.63 -3.90 14.85
C LEU A 413 -5.55 -4.86 14.05
N ASP A 414 -6.62 -4.41 13.39
CA ASP A 414 -7.57 -5.29 12.67
C ASP A 414 -7.23 -5.53 11.19
N THR A 415 -6.16 -4.91 10.70
CA THR A 415 -5.80 -4.80 9.29
C THR A 415 -4.37 -5.29 9.03
N ASN A 416 -3.96 -5.41 7.76
CA ASN A 416 -2.63 -5.86 7.36
C ASN A 416 -1.59 -4.72 7.35
N HIS A 417 -1.58 -3.90 8.42
CA HIS A 417 -0.61 -2.83 8.58
C HIS A 417 0.77 -3.35 8.99
N TYR A 418 1.83 -2.74 8.45
CA TYR A 418 3.21 -2.92 8.89
C TYR A 418 3.81 -1.59 9.37
N GLY A 419 4.81 -1.66 10.24
CA GLY A 419 5.65 -0.51 10.59
C GLY A 419 6.95 -0.58 9.79
N ASP A 420 7.39 0.51 9.18
CA ASP A 420 8.69 0.56 8.51
C ASP A 420 9.84 0.80 9.52
N GLY A 421 11.06 0.90 9.01
CA GLY A 421 12.23 1.22 9.83
C GLY A 421 12.17 2.60 10.50
N ASN A 422 11.40 3.57 9.97
CA ASN A 422 11.19 4.86 10.62
C ASN A 422 10.23 4.73 11.80
N ASN A 423 9.18 3.91 11.71
CA ASN A 423 8.35 3.54 12.85
C ASN A 423 9.20 2.90 13.95
N VAL A 424 10.12 1.99 13.60
CA VAL A 424 11.06 1.39 14.55
C VAL A 424 11.86 2.47 15.29
N ASN A 425 12.45 3.43 14.57
CA ASN A 425 13.20 4.53 15.20
C ASN A 425 12.35 5.42 16.12
N VAL A 426 11.07 5.64 15.80
CA VAL A 426 10.14 6.38 16.66
C VAL A 426 9.82 5.60 17.93
N GLU A 427 9.44 4.32 17.81
CA GLU A 427 9.12 3.48 18.97
C GLU A 427 10.33 3.31 19.91
N LEU A 428 11.54 3.13 19.36
CA LEU A 428 12.77 3.04 20.15
C LEU A 428 13.12 4.37 20.83
N GLY A 429 12.89 5.52 20.17
CA GLY A 429 13.11 6.84 20.76
C GLY A 429 12.08 7.26 21.81
N GLU A 430 10.89 6.63 21.82
CA GLU A 430 9.84 6.89 22.80
C GLU A 430 9.93 6.00 24.05
N LEU A 431 10.79 4.96 24.08
CA LEU A 431 10.94 4.04 25.23
C LEU A 431 11.19 4.76 26.56
N ALA A 432 12.15 5.71 26.58
CA ALA A 432 12.46 6.55 27.74
C ALA A 432 11.26 7.31 28.33
N ASN A 433 10.31 7.70 27.47
CA ASN A 433 9.18 8.57 27.85
C ASN A 433 7.86 7.79 27.95
N ASN A 434 7.83 6.55 27.47
CA ASN A 434 6.64 5.70 27.49
C ASN A 434 7.01 4.22 27.76
N PRO A 435 7.34 3.89 29.02
CA PRO A 435 7.65 2.52 29.46
C PRO A 435 6.54 1.50 29.19
N GLU A 436 5.30 1.95 28.95
CA GLU A 436 4.22 1.03 28.61
C GLU A 436 4.41 0.36 27.25
N ARG A 437 5.16 0.98 26.32
CA ARG A 437 5.36 0.50 24.94
C ARG A 437 6.30 -0.69 24.74
N THR A 438 6.92 -1.26 25.77
CA THR A 438 7.88 -2.39 25.64
C THR A 438 7.35 -3.57 24.82
N ASP A 439 6.03 -3.79 24.80
CA ASP A 439 5.42 -4.84 23.99
C ASP A 439 5.61 -4.65 22.47
N VAL A 440 5.79 -3.42 21.98
CA VAL A 440 6.13 -3.18 20.56
C VAL A 440 7.49 -3.76 20.21
N LEU A 441 8.43 -3.82 21.16
CA LEU A 441 9.79 -4.33 20.92
C LEU A 441 9.81 -5.81 20.56
N LYS A 442 8.82 -6.58 21.01
CA LYS A 442 8.59 -7.99 20.65
C LYS A 442 8.27 -8.18 19.16
N ALA A 443 7.64 -7.16 18.57
CA ALA A 443 7.17 -7.14 17.19
C ALA A 443 8.16 -6.52 16.19
N ILE A 444 9.26 -5.93 16.67
CA ILE A 444 10.29 -5.34 15.82
C ILE A 444 11.24 -6.44 15.31
N VAL A 445 11.17 -6.70 14.02
CA VAL A 445 12.13 -7.53 13.30
C VAL A 445 13.38 -6.71 12.96
N THR A 446 14.54 -7.20 13.37
CA THR A 446 15.87 -6.60 13.15
C THR A 446 16.86 -7.66 12.67
N ASP A 447 18.13 -7.28 12.51
CA ASP A 447 19.24 -8.19 12.17
C ASP A 447 19.01 -8.98 10.88
N ILE A 448 18.19 -8.44 9.97
CA ILE A 448 17.70 -9.14 8.77
C ILE A 448 18.89 -9.59 7.90
N LYS A 449 19.93 -8.75 7.76
CA LYS A 449 21.20 -9.09 7.08
C LYS A 449 21.98 -10.21 7.79
N ALA A 450 21.94 -10.26 9.11
CA ALA A 450 22.70 -11.20 9.93
C ALA A 450 21.99 -12.55 10.15
N LEU A 451 20.69 -12.65 9.90
CA LEU A 451 19.86 -13.84 10.09
C LEU A 451 20.47 -15.14 9.53
N PRO A 452 21.03 -15.19 8.30
CA PRO A 452 21.66 -16.41 7.78
C PRO A 452 22.88 -16.85 8.60
N GLY A 453 23.57 -15.92 9.26
CA GLY A 453 24.65 -16.21 10.19
C GLY A 453 24.15 -16.72 11.55
N LYS A 454 23.06 -16.14 12.08
CA LYS A 454 22.45 -16.59 13.34
C LYS A 454 21.90 -18.02 13.23
N LEU A 455 21.14 -18.31 12.16
CA LEU A 455 20.53 -19.64 11.94
C LEU A 455 21.52 -20.73 11.54
N ALA A 456 22.76 -20.39 11.16
CA ALA A 456 23.82 -21.38 10.90
C ALA A 456 24.36 -22.03 12.19
N VAL A 457 24.06 -21.49 13.37
CA VAL A 457 24.44 -22.08 14.65
C VAL A 457 23.48 -23.23 15.01
N PRO A 458 23.96 -24.44 15.34
CA PRO A 458 23.09 -25.58 15.64
C PRO A 458 22.07 -25.29 16.75
N ASN A 459 20.80 -25.58 16.48
CA ASN A 459 19.64 -25.32 17.36
C ASN A 459 19.31 -23.85 17.62
N ALA A 460 19.97 -22.89 16.97
CA ALA A 460 19.59 -21.49 17.07
C ALA A 460 18.16 -21.25 16.55
N ARG A 461 17.46 -20.30 17.18
CA ARG A 461 16.12 -19.87 16.80
C ARG A 461 16.04 -18.36 16.89
N GLU A 462 15.65 -17.74 15.78
CA GLU A 462 15.28 -16.33 15.74
C GLU A 462 13.77 -16.24 15.67
N GLN A 463 13.17 -15.40 16.50
CA GLN A 463 11.72 -15.32 16.69
C GLN A 463 11.30 -13.88 16.96
N ALA A 464 10.06 -13.54 16.60
CA ALA A 464 9.36 -12.33 17.01
C ALA A 464 7.92 -12.69 17.42
N GLU A 465 7.28 -11.84 18.21
CA GLU A 465 5.86 -11.96 18.56
C GLU A 465 5.13 -10.76 17.96
N PRO A 466 4.08 -10.96 17.15
CA PRO A 466 3.34 -9.84 16.56
C PRO A 466 2.68 -9.02 17.66
N TYR A 467 2.63 -7.69 17.48
CA TYR A 467 2.14 -6.78 18.52
C TYR A 467 0.67 -7.08 18.90
N ARG A 468 -0.14 -7.56 17.95
CA ARG A 468 -1.39 -8.27 18.23
C ARG A 468 -1.15 -9.77 18.34
N GLU A 469 -1.30 -10.30 19.55
CA GLU A 469 -1.46 -11.75 19.72
C GLU A 469 -2.75 -12.23 19.02
N SER A 470 -2.69 -13.42 18.43
CA SER A 470 -3.84 -14.11 17.82
C SER A 470 -3.89 -15.55 18.33
N ASP A 471 -5.09 -16.12 18.43
CA ASP A 471 -5.24 -17.54 18.83
C ASP A 471 -4.53 -18.51 17.85
N ALA A 472 -4.35 -18.07 16.59
CA ALA A 472 -3.66 -18.84 15.56
C ALA A 472 -2.14 -18.86 15.76
N VAL A 473 -1.53 -17.70 16.04
CA VAL A 473 -0.08 -17.55 16.21
C VAL A 473 0.26 -16.45 17.24
N ARG A 474 1.05 -16.87 18.23
CA ARG A 474 1.69 -16.03 19.24
C ARG A 474 3.15 -15.68 18.93
N THR A 475 3.88 -16.58 18.28
CA THR A 475 5.32 -16.42 17.99
C THR A 475 5.60 -16.88 16.56
N ILE A 476 6.38 -16.08 15.82
CA ILE A 476 6.77 -16.31 14.43
C ILE A 476 8.24 -16.70 14.41
N ASN A 477 8.58 -17.84 13.81
CA ASN A 477 9.98 -18.22 13.59
C ASN A 477 10.53 -17.50 12.35
N MET A 478 11.74 -16.98 12.44
CA MET A 478 12.46 -16.44 11.30
C MET A 478 13.20 -17.57 10.58
N ILE A 479 13.03 -17.65 9.27
CA ILE A 479 13.65 -18.64 8.39
C ILE A 479 14.41 -17.94 7.24
N CYS A 480 15.30 -18.69 6.60
CA CYS A 480 15.99 -18.27 5.37
C CYS A 480 15.48 -19.01 4.13
N ASP A 481 14.58 -19.98 4.30
CA ASP A 481 14.08 -20.82 3.21
C ASP A 481 13.07 -20.02 2.36
N VAL A 482 13.41 -19.83 1.09
CA VAL A 482 12.63 -19.01 0.16
C VAL A 482 11.33 -19.71 -0.21
N GLY A 483 10.20 -18.98 -0.18
CA GLY A 483 8.88 -19.50 -0.55
C GLY A 483 8.28 -20.51 0.43
N ASN A 484 8.91 -20.73 1.59
CA ASN A 484 8.44 -21.63 2.65
C ASN A 484 7.84 -20.86 3.84
N ASP A 485 7.49 -19.58 3.65
CA ASP A 485 6.74 -18.79 4.61
C ASP A 485 5.41 -19.48 4.95
N THR A 486 5.09 -19.59 6.24
CA THR A 486 3.81 -20.08 6.75
C THR A 486 3.29 -19.13 7.81
N ILE A 487 2.07 -19.33 8.30
CA ILE A 487 1.58 -18.53 9.43
C ILE A 487 2.49 -18.63 10.67
N GLN A 488 3.29 -19.70 10.86
CA GLN A 488 4.32 -19.80 11.91
C GLN A 488 5.75 -19.43 11.49
N ASN A 489 6.05 -19.25 10.20
CA ASN A 489 7.43 -19.04 9.71
C ASN A 489 7.49 -17.89 8.71
N LEU A 490 8.43 -16.95 8.88
CA LEU A 490 8.63 -15.81 7.99
C LEU A 490 10.07 -15.78 7.47
N ASN A 491 10.25 -15.53 6.18
CA ASN A 491 11.54 -15.09 5.64
C ASN A 491 11.58 -13.54 5.62
N PRO A 492 12.17 -12.88 6.64
CA PRO A 492 12.13 -11.42 6.74
C PRO A 492 13.02 -10.73 5.69
N ILE A 493 14.02 -11.42 5.14
CA ILE A 493 14.84 -10.90 4.02
C ILE A 493 13.94 -10.73 2.79
N SER A 494 13.12 -11.75 2.50
CA SER A 494 12.16 -11.73 1.39
C SER A 494 11.09 -10.65 1.55
N LEU A 495 10.51 -10.51 2.75
CA LEU A 495 9.51 -9.48 3.02
C LEU A 495 10.09 -8.05 2.95
N TYR A 496 11.32 -7.85 3.46
CA TYR A 496 12.02 -6.57 3.35
C TYR A 496 12.38 -6.22 1.90
N ALA A 497 12.88 -7.18 1.13
CA ALA A 497 13.15 -7.01 -0.30
C ALA A 497 11.88 -6.70 -1.10
N TYR A 498 10.73 -7.26 -0.72
CA TYR A 498 9.44 -6.87 -1.27
C TYR A 498 9.10 -5.40 -0.97
N PHE A 499 9.36 -4.89 0.24
CA PHE A 499 9.14 -3.47 0.56
C PHE A 499 10.03 -2.55 -0.29
N ILE A 500 11.30 -2.89 -0.46
CA ILE A 500 12.23 -2.20 -1.38
C ILE A 500 11.65 -2.18 -2.80
N GLY A 501 11.23 -3.34 -3.31
CA GLY A 501 10.69 -3.45 -4.67
C GLY A 501 9.44 -2.62 -4.90
N ARG A 502 8.54 -2.51 -3.91
CA ARG A 502 7.35 -1.64 -3.99
C ARG A 502 7.69 -0.15 -3.98
N ALA A 503 8.73 0.27 -3.25
CA ALA A 503 9.20 1.65 -3.25
C ALA A 503 9.92 2.02 -4.57
N VAL A 504 10.79 1.13 -5.06
CA VAL A 504 11.47 1.27 -6.36
C VAL A 504 10.46 1.35 -7.51
N ASN A 505 9.48 0.44 -7.52
CA ASN A 505 8.51 0.25 -8.61
C ASN A 505 7.11 0.80 -8.27
N ALA A 506 7.02 1.99 -7.66
CA ALA A 506 5.74 2.66 -7.49
C ALA A 506 5.16 3.11 -8.85
N ASN A 507 3.84 2.94 -9.05
CA ASN A 507 3.19 3.16 -10.35
C ASN A 507 3.37 4.60 -10.88
N VAL A 508 3.39 5.58 -9.97
CA VAL A 508 3.63 7.00 -10.25
C VAL A 508 4.97 7.30 -10.97
N ASN A 509 5.95 6.39 -10.93
CA ASN A 509 7.24 6.55 -11.61
C ASN A 509 7.21 6.19 -13.11
N ASP A 510 6.16 5.54 -13.61
CA ASP A 510 6.04 4.99 -14.98
C ASP A 510 7.27 4.15 -15.42
N GLN A 511 7.90 3.45 -14.48
CA GLN A 511 9.05 2.58 -14.71
C GLN A 511 9.03 1.38 -13.77
N ILE A 512 9.35 0.20 -14.31
CA ILE A 512 9.57 -1.05 -13.56
C ILE A 512 10.99 -1.52 -13.80
N PHE A 513 11.80 -1.53 -12.75
CA PHE A 513 13.18 -2.01 -12.76
C PHE A 513 13.23 -3.52 -12.70
N LEU A 514 14.01 -4.13 -13.59
CA LEU A 514 14.15 -5.58 -13.71
C LEU A 514 15.48 -6.12 -13.15
N ASN A 515 16.54 -5.31 -13.14
CA ASN A 515 17.89 -5.77 -12.84
C ASN A 515 18.40 -5.16 -11.52
N TYR A 516 18.81 -6.00 -10.56
CA TYR A 516 19.24 -5.58 -9.22
C TYR A 516 20.62 -6.15 -8.87
N LYS A 517 21.49 -5.29 -8.32
CA LYS A 517 22.82 -5.66 -7.80
C LYS A 517 22.90 -5.41 -6.30
N LEU A 518 23.30 -6.43 -5.54
CA LEU A 518 23.56 -6.35 -4.10
C LEU A 518 25.05 -6.24 -3.81
N SER A 519 25.49 -5.22 -3.06
CA SER A 519 26.81 -5.29 -2.40
C SER A 519 26.81 -6.32 -1.26
N PHE A 520 27.98 -6.74 -0.81
CA PHE A 520 28.12 -7.69 0.31
C PHE A 520 29.41 -7.46 1.13
N PRO A 521 29.44 -7.78 2.43
CA PRO A 521 30.67 -7.73 3.23
C PRO A 521 31.68 -8.76 2.74
N VAL A 522 32.99 -8.46 2.84
CA VAL A 522 34.07 -9.36 2.41
C VAL A 522 33.98 -10.69 3.17
N THR A 523 33.60 -10.62 4.44
CA THR A 523 33.42 -11.78 5.34
C THR A 523 32.26 -12.73 4.98
N PHE A 524 31.44 -12.43 3.96
CA PHE A 524 30.28 -13.26 3.60
C PHE A 524 30.65 -14.37 2.62
N ASN A 525 30.63 -15.62 3.10
CA ASN A 525 30.82 -16.81 2.27
C ASN A 525 29.70 -17.02 1.23
N GLU A 526 29.97 -17.86 0.23
CA GLU A 526 29.05 -18.16 -0.88
C GLU A 526 27.64 -18.56 -0.44
N ASN A 527 27.51 -19.37 0.61
CA ASN A 527 26.20 -19.81 1.10
C ASN A 527 25.38 -18.64 1.66
N LYS A 528 25.98 -17.75 2.47
CA LYS A 528 25.32 -16.53 2.95
C LYS A 528 24.92 -15.62 1.79
N ARG A 529 25.82 -15.40 0.82
CA ARG A 529 25.56 -14.60 -0.38
C ARG A 529 24.38 -15.16 -1.18
N LYS A 530 24.35 -16.48 -1.40
CA LYS A 530 23.25 -17.18 -2.09
C LYS A 530 21.92 -17.02 -1.36
N ILE A 531 21.87 -17.27 -0.06
CA ILE A 531 20.63 -17.14 0.75
C ILE A 531 20.03 -15.73 0.64
N ILE A 532 20.88 -14.69 0.74
CA ILE A 532 20.45 -13.29 0.63
C ILE A 532 19.96 -13.01 -0.80
N ARG A 533 20.74 -13.39 -1.83
CA ARG A 533 20.37 -13.22 -3.24
C ARG A 533 19.02 -13.86 -3.57
N ASP A 534 18.85 -15.13 -3.18
CA ASP A 534 17.64 -15.91 -3.45
C ASP A 534 16.41 -15.31 -2.76
N SER A 535 16.56 -14.84 -1.50
CA SER A 535 15.50 -14.18 -0.75
C SER A 535 15.14 -12.81 -1.35
N PHE A 536 16.15 -12.02 -1.77
CA PHE A 536 15.92 -10.77 -2.47
C PHE A 536 15.22 -10.98 -3.80
N GLU A 537 15.62 -11.99 -4.59
CA GLU A 537 14.98 -12.32 -5.86
C GLU A 537 13.49 -12.64 -5.66
N TYR A 538 13.15 -13.47 -4.68
CA TYR A 538 11.77 -13.80 -4.37
C TYR A 538 10.95 -12.58 -3.89
N GLY A 539 11.49 -11.78 -2.96
CA GLY A 539 10.83 -10.56 -2.48
C GLY A 539 10.58 -9.55 -3.59
N LEU A 540 11.60 -9.23 -4.39
CA LEU A 540 11.50 -8.30 -5.51
C LEU A 540 10.55 -8.82 -6.60
N LYS A 541 10.58 -10.11 -6.92
CA LYS A 541 9.58 -10.73 -7.82
C LYS A 541 8.16 -10.49 -7.34
N ARG A 542 7.87 -10.67 -6.05
CA ARG A 542 6.50 -10.45 -5.52
C ARG A 542 6.06 -8.98 -5.47
N SER A 543 6.98 -8.04 -5.64
CA SER A 543 6.68 -6.60 -5.65
C SER A 543 6.20 -6.04 -6.99
N VAL A 544 6.36 -6.79 -8.09
CA VAL A 544 6.03 -6.35 -9.45
C VAL A 544 4.85 -7.15 -10.06
N PRO A 545 4.17 -6.62 -11.10
CA PRO A 545 3.05 -7.28 -11.74
C PRO A 545 3.33 -8.72 -12.17
N HIS A 546 2.39 -9.64 -11.92
CA HIS A 546 2.63 -11.09 -12.01
C HIS A 546 3.11 -11.53 -13.41
N ILE A 547 2.65 -10.86 -14.46
CA ILE A 547 2.99 -11.14 -15.87
C ILE A 547 4.46 -10.85 -16.27
N ILE A 548 5.25 -10.19 -15.40
CA ILE A 548 6.66 -9.88 -15.66
C ILE A 548 7.63 -10.35 -14.56
N ARG A 549 7.17 -11.06 -13.52
CA ARG A 549 8.03 -11.45 -12.39
C ARG A 549 9.27 -12.23 -12.80
N GLU A 550 9.14 -13.18 -13.73
CA GLU A 550 10.28 -13.96 -14.22
C GLU A 550 11.30 -13.16 -15.05
N LYS A 551 11.04 -11.88 -15.33
CA LYS A 551 12.03 -10.95 -15.88
C LYS A 551 12.89 -10.26 -14.81
N VAL A 552 12.51 -10.31 -13.54
CA VAL A 552 13.29 -9.75 -12.43
C VAL A 552 14.49 -10.64 -12.14
N GLN A 553 15.68 -10.03 -12.11
CA GLN A 553 16.95 -10.69 -11.88
C GLN A 553 17.72 -9.99 -10.76
N VAL A 554 18.28 -10.79 -9.85
CA VAL A 554 19.11 -10.33 -8.73
C VAL A 554 20.45 -11.04 -8.78
N GLU A 555 21.53 -10.26 -8.88
CA GLU A 555 22.90 -10.75 -8.85
C GLU A 555 23.66 -10.14 -7.65
N MET A 556 24.65 -10.88 -7.14
CA MET A 556 25.61 -10.30 -6.21
C MET A 556 26.58 -9.43 -7.03
N GLY A 557 26.75 -8.18 -6.60
CA GLY A 557 27.62 -7.20 -7.24
C GLY A 557 29.07 -7.39 -6.82
N ARG A 558 29.58 -6.46 -6.02
CA ARG A 558 30.96 -6.47 -5.49
C ARG A 558 30.94 -6.30 -3.99
N GLU A 559 32.07 -6.62 -3.38
CA GLU A 559 32.32 -6.39 -1.95
C GLU A 559 32.10 -4.91 -1.61
N GLU A 560 31.49 -4.63 -0.47
CA GLU A 560 31.12 -3.28 0.01
C GLU A 560 32.28 -2.26 -0.12
N PRO A 561 33.51 -2.51 0.38
CA PRO A 561 34.63 -1.57 0.21
C PRO A 561 35.11 -1.41 -1.25
N VAL A 562 34.85 -2.38 -2.14
CA VAL A 562 35.15 -2.28 -3.58
C VAL A 562 34.06 -1.50 -4.30
N ALA A 563 32.79 -1.66 -3.91
CA ALA A 563 31.67 -0.90 -4.47
C ALA A 563 31.81 0.61 -4.22
N ILE A 564 32.35 1.01 -3.05
CA ILE A 564 32.67 2.41 -2.71
C ILE A 564 33.60 3.07 -3.74
N LEU A 565 34.54 2.33 -4.33
CA LEU A 565 35.44 2.87 -5.37
C LEU A 565 34.68 3.39 -6.60
N GLY A 566 33.53 2.78 -6.92
CA GLY A 566 32.64 3.24 -7.98
C GLY A 566 32.11 4.67 -7.74
N ALA A 567 31.87 5.05 -6.49
CA ALA A 567 31.50 6.41 -6.08
C ALA A 567 32.74 7.32 -5.93
N ALA A 568 33.80 6.81 -5.31
CA ALA A 568 35.04 7.55 -5.07
C ALA A 568 35.89 7.80 -6.33
N ARG A 569 35.53 7.21 -7.49
CA ARG A 569 36.31 7.23 -8.74
C ARG A 569 36.91 8.58 -9.14
N ARG A 570 36.20 9.70 -8.93
CA ARG A 570 36.68 11.06 -9.24
C ARG A 570 37.88 11.53 -8.40
N HIS A 571 38.19 10.83 -7.30
CA HIS A 571 39.27 11.16 -6.38
C HIS A 571 40.45 10.18 -6.44
N ILE A 572 40.26 9.01 -7.08
CA ILE A 572 41.29 7.97 -7.22
C ILE A 572 41.81 7.83 -8.66
N VAL A 573 41.16 8.44 -9.65
CA VAL A 573 41.64 8.47 -11.04
C VAL A 573 42.80 9.47 -11.18
N PRO A 574 44.00 9.05 -11.63
CA PRO A 574 45.12 9.96 -11.84
C PRO A 574 44.88 10.93 -13.02
N GLU A 575 45.36 12.17 -12.92
CA GLU A 575 45.35 13.06 -14.09
C GLU A 575 46.33 12.56 -15.17
N SER A 576 46.16 13.01 -16.42
CA SER A 576 47.01 12.60 -17.54
C SER A 576 48.50 12.82 -17.25
N ASN A 577 49.30 11.75 -17.39
CA ASN A 577 50.73 11.67 -17.05
C ASN A 577 51.09 11.62 -15.54
N GLN A 578 50.13 11.48 -14.62
CA GLN A 578 50.43 11.21 -13.21
C GLN A 578 50.77 9.74 -12.95
N LYS A 579 51.50 9.49 -11.85
CA LYS A 579 51.78 8.14 -11.33
C LYS A 579 50.48 7.44 -10.87
N PRO A 580 50.48 6.10 -10.77
CA PRO A 580 49.37 5.38 -10.13
C PRO A 580 49.02 5.95 -8.75
N ILE A 581 47.73 6.08 -8.47
CA ILE A 581 47.22 6.48 -7.16
C ILE A 581 46.97 5.20 -6.35
N LEU A 582 47.71 5.03 -5.26
CA LEU A 582 47.40 4.03 -4.25
C LEU A 582 46.19 4.48 -3.44
N PHE A 583 45.28 3.55 -3.14
CA PHE A 583 44.13 3.81 -2.27
C PHE A 583 43.98 2.72 -1.20
N ALA A 584 43.32 3.09 -0.11
CA ALA A 584 42.76 2.18 0.86
C ALA A 584 41.35 2.67 1.21
N VAL A 585 40.38 1.76 1.20
CA VAL A 585 39.01 1.97 1.66
C VAL A 585 38.86 1.23 2.98
N PHE A 586 38.39 1.95 4.00
CA PHE A 586 37.96 1.38 5.27
C PHE A 586 36.45 1.59 5.37
N ASP A 587 35.69 0.50 5.27
CA ASP A 587 34.25 0.51 5.34
C ASP A 587 33.81 0.05 6.74
N PHE A 588 33.46 1.01 7.59
CA PHE A 588 33.07 0.76 8.98
C PHE A 588 31.55 0.86 9.13
N GLY A 589 30.87 -0.24 8.85
CA GLY A 589 29.42 -0.34 8.86
C GLY A 589 28.83 -0.67 10.24
N GLY A 590 27.52 -0.98 10.24
CA GLY A 590 26.80 -1.36 11.46
C GLY A 590 27.22 -2.72 12.03
N GLY A 591 27.58 -3.70 11.18
CA GLY A 591 27.93 -5.06 11.62
C GLY A 591 29.36 -5.54 11.32
N THR A 592 30.05 -4.89 10.38
CA THR A 592 31.37 -5.31 9.89
C THR A 592 32.31 -4.11 9.75
N LEU A 593 33.61 -4.40 9.78
CA LEU A 593 34.68 -3.51 9.33
C LEU A 593 35.39 -4.24 8.19
N ASP A 594 35.04 -3.86 6.97
CA ASP A 594 35.60 -4.42 5.74
C ASP A 594 36.60 -3.42 5.13
N PHE A 595 37.57 -3.91 4.37
CA PHE A 595 38.56 -3.04 3.72
C PHE A 595 39.02 -3.57 2.37
N ALA A 596 39.46 -2.63 1.53
CA ALA A 596 40.06 -2.90 0.23
C ALA A 596 41.24 -1.96 0.01
N PHE A 597 42.36 -2.46 -0.49
CA PHE A 597 43.48 -1.61 -0.92
C PHE A 597 44.03 -2.05 -2.28
N GLY A 598 44.59 -1.09 -3.00
CA GLY A 598 44.91 -1.28 -4.41
C GLY A 598 45.52 -0.04 -5.05
N MET A 599 45.56 -0.03 -6.38
CA MET A 599 45.99 1.13 -7.16
C MET A 599 45.03 1.45 -8.30
N CYS A 600 44.97 2.72 -8.70
CA CYS A 600 44.37 3.16 -9.95
C CYS A 600 45.47 3.76 -10.84
N ARG A 601 45.58 3.25 -12.07
CA ARG A 601 46.56 3.66 -13.07
C ARG A 601 45.90 3.89 -14.42
N HIS A 602 46.60 4.52 -15.36
CA HIS A 602 46.19 4.43 -16.76
C HIS A 602 46.31 2.97 -17.22
N SER A 603 45.36 2.53 -18.04
CA SER A 603 45.47 1.30 -18.80
C SER A 603 46.65 1.44 -19.77
N VAL A 604 47.64 0.58 -19.62
CA VAL A 604 48.76 0.50 -20.57
C VAL A 604 48.32 -0.43 -21.71
N ASP A 605 48.71 -0.15 -22.95
CA ASP A 605 48.45 -1.07 -24.08
C ASP A 605 48.80 -2.52 -23.68
N ASN A 606 47.91 -3.45 -24.03
CA ASN A 606 47.76 -4.80 -23.42
C ASN A 606 48.94 -5.80 -23.62
N SER A 607 50.20 -5.37 -23.77
CA SER A 607 51.33 -6.25 -24.10
C SER A 607 52.07 -6.85 -22.89
N ASP A 608 52.11 -6.16 -21.75
CA ASP A 608 53.09 -6.46 -20.68
C ASP A 608 52.47 -7.01 -19.38
N LEU A 609 51.14 -7.16 -19.29
CA LEU A 609 50.46 -7.78 -18.14
C LEU A 609 50.49 -9.31 -18.22
N LYS A 610 51.70 -9.85 -18.04
CA LYS A 610 51.95 -11.22 -17.61
C LYS A 610 53.00 -11.20 -16.51
N ASP A 611 52.59 -10.85 -15.29
CA ASP A 611 53.39 -11.25 -14.14
C ASP A 611 53.31 -12.78 -13.97
N SER A 612 54.33 -13.33 -13.33
CA SER A 612 54.85 -14.66 -13.55
C SER A 612 54.68 -15.60 -12.36
N ASN A 613 53.77 -15.25 -11.44
CA ASN A 613 53.38 -16.08 -10.29
C ASN A 613 51.85 -16.05 -10.10
N ASP A 614 51.25 -17.22 -9.90
CA ASP A 614 49.80 -17.45 -9.92
C ASP A 614 49.05 -16.91 -8.68
N GLU A 615 48.59 -15.65 -8.71
CA GLU A 615 47.38 -15.22 -7.99
C GLU A 615 46.50 -14.34 -8.91
N PRO A 616 45.16 -14.52 -8.90
CA PRO A 616 44.25 -13.74 -9.74
C PRO A 616 44.05 -12.34 -9.15
N ILE A 617 44.68 -11.33 -9.77
CA ILE A 617 44.44 -9.92 -9.47
C ILE A 617 43.11 -9.48 -10.11
N ASP A 618 42.22 -8.90 -9.30
CA ASP A 618 40.92 -8.42 -9.77
C ASP A 618 41.08 -7.03 -10.42
N GLU A 619 41.18 -7.01 -11.75
CA GLU A 619 41.37 -5.80 -12.57
C GLU A 619 40.04 -5.23 -13.12
N PHE A 620 39.86 -3.90 -13.04
CA PHE A 620 38.67 -3.20 -13.50
C PHE A 620 39.01 -2.06 -14.46
N PHE A 621 38.48 -2.12 -15.68
CA PHE A 621 38.68 -1.08 -16.70
C PHE A 621 37.57 -0.01 -16.65
N TYR A 622 37.96 1.27 -16.60
CA TYR A 622 37.08 2.43 -16.66
C TYR A 622 37.64 3.46 -17.66
N GLY A 623 37.20 3.36 -18.91
CA GLY A 623 37.81 4.13 -20.01
C GLY A 623 39.29 3.77 -20.15
N ASP A 624 40.16 4.79 -20.14
CA ASP A 624 41.62 4.63 -20.24
C ASP A 624 42.29 4.32 -18.89
N TYR A 625 41.54 3.92 -17.87
CA TYR A 625 42.03 3.65 -16.51
C TYR A 625 41.78 2.21 -16.08
N MET A 626 42.67 1.70 -15.25
CA MET A 626 42.58 0.39 -14.61
C MET A 626 42.64 0.57 -13.08
N ILE A 627 41.67 -0.01 -12.37
CA ILE A 627 41.69 -0.17 -10.92
C ILE A 627 42.11 -1.61 -10.63
N GLU A 628 43.10 -1.77 -9.76
CA GLU A 628 43.75 -3.02 -9.41
C GLU A 628 43.54 -3.24 -7.90
N ILE A 629 42.85 -4.31 -7.50
CA ILE A 629 42.65 -4.65 -6.08
C ILE A 629 43.71 -5.66 -5.67
N PHE A 630 44.56 -5.30 -4.70
CA PHE A 630 45.61 -6.21 -4.21
C PHE A 630 45.07 -7.20 -3.18
N ARG A 631 44.20 -6.73 -2.27
CA ARG A 631 43.55 -7.55 -1.24
C ARG A 631 42.30 -6.85 -0.71
N THR A 632 41.31 -7.66 -0.41
CA THR A 632 40.19 -7.33 0.47
C THR A 632 40.20 -8.32 1.63
N ASP A 633 39.79 -7.85 2.82
CA ASP A 633 39.68 -8.64 4.05
C ASP A 633 38.79 -7.83 5.02
N GLY A 634 38.39 -8.39 6.16
CA GLY A 634 37.42 -7.77 7.05
C GLY A 634 37.07 -8.57 8.30
N GLU A 635 36.44 -7.91 9.27
CA GLU A 635 36.12 -8.46 10.59
C GLU A 635 34.65 -8.17 10.98
N PRO A 636 33.96 -9.07 11.71
CA PRO A 636 32.55 -8.93 12.09
C PRO A 636 32.36 -7.98 13.30
N VAL A 637 32.91 -6.77 13.19
CA VAL A 637 32.86 -5.72 14.21
C VAL A 637 32.43 -4.41 13.54
N GLY A 638 31.18 -4.02 13.75
CA GLY A 638 30.64 -2.71 13.36
C GLY A 638 30.04 -1.94 14.54
N GLY A 639 29.42 -0.81 14.27
CA GLY A 639 28.81 0.07 15.30
C GLY A 639 27.79 -0.64 16.21
N GLU A 640 26.88 -1.46 15.66
CA GLU A 640 25.91 -2.23 16.46
C GLU A 640 26.59 -3.31 17.30
N THR A 641 27.63 -3.96 16.75
CA THR A 641 28.44 -4.94 17.49
C THR A 641 29.08 -4.28 18.71
N LEU A 642 29.63 -3.07 18.56
CA LEU A 642 30.22 -2.32 19.67
C LEU A 642 29.18 -1.89 20.71
N ILE A 643 28.02 -1.40 20.28
CA ILE A 643 26.91 -1.02 21.17
C ILE A 643 26.42 -2.22 21.99
N ASN A 644 26.24 -3.39 21.36
CA ASN A 644 25.90 -4.64 22.06
C ASN A 644 26.95 -5.04 23.10
N LEU A 645 28.25 -4.87 22.80
CA LEU A 645 29.35 -5.17 23.73
C LEU A 645 29.38 -4.19 24.91
N MET A 646 29.10 -2.91 24.68
CA MET A 646 28.96 -1.89 25.72
C MET A 646 27.80 -2.23 26.66
N SER A 647 26.63 -2.57 26.12
CA SER A 647 25.45 -2.96 26.90
C SER A 647 25.68 -4.24 27.72
N TYR A 648 26.37 -5.23 27.14
CA TYR A 648 26.73 -6.44 27.87
C TYR A 648 27.80 -6.18 28.95
N GLN A 649 28.67 -5.18 28.77
CA GLN A 649 29.58 -4.74 29.82
C GLN A 649 28.82 -4.07 30.97
N ILE A 650 27.91 -3.14 30.68
CA ILE A 650 27.03 -2.52 31.68
C ILE A 650 26.25 -3.59 32.46
N TYR A 651 25.71 -4.61 31.78
CA TYR A 651 25.04 -5.73 32.44
C TYR A 651 25.99 -6.57 33.32
N LYS A 652 27.22 -6.83 32.85
CA LYS A 652 28.24 -7.61 33.60
C LYS A 652 28.63 -6.94 34.91
N ASP A 653 28.78 -5.62 34.89
CA ASP A 653 29.13 -4.83 36.07
C ASP A 653 27.91 -4.81 37.03
N ASN A 654 26.70 -4.66 36.49
CA ASN A 654 25.44 -4.70 37.25
C ASN A 654 24.87 -6.10 37.61
N LYS A 655 25.66 -7.16 37.45
CA LYS A 655 25.17 -8.56 37.51
C LYS A 655 24.46 -8.94 38.80
N GLY A 656 24.79 -8.32 39.94
CA GLY A 656 24.16 -8.59 41.23
C GLY A 656 22.69 -8.14 41.28
N PHE A 657 22.38 -6.98 40.71
CA PHE A 657 21.01 -6.50 40.55
C PHE A 657 20.24 -7.33 39.52
N MET A 658 20.89 -7.63 38.38
CA MET A 658 20.29 -8.41 37.31
C MET A 658 19.93 -9.84 37.76
N ASP A 659 20.81 -10.50 38.53
CA ASP A 659 20.51 -11.79 39.14
C ASP A 659 19.37 -11.67 40.14
N LYS A 660 19.42 -10.74 41.10
CA LYS A 660 18.38 -10.58 42.13
C LYS A 660 16.96 -10.44 41.55
N ASN A 661 16.81 -9.78 40.40
CA ASN A 661 15.51 -9.50 39.78
C ASN A 661 15.12 -10.47 38.63
N ASN A 662 15.87 -11.55 38.41
CA ASN A 662 15.66 -12.49 37.30
C ASN A 662 15.70 -11.85 35.89
N ILE A 663 16.54 -10.85 35.65
CA ILE A 663 16.61 -10.13 34.36
C ILE A 663 17.52 -10.90 33.38
N PRO A 664 17.01 -11.51 32.30
CA PRO A 664 17.85 -12.19 31.31
C PRO A 664 18.49 -11.20 30.33
N ILE A 665 19.58 -11.61 29.66
CA ILE A 665 20.18 -10.85 28.56
C ILE A 665 20.76 -11.78 27.48
N GLU A 666 20.67 -11.34 26.22
CA GLU A 666 21.36 -11.98 25.11
C GLU A 666 22.87 -11.72 25.22
N VAL A 667 23.66 -12.79 25.15
CA VAL A 667 25.12 -12.70 25.12
C VAL A 667 25.55 -12.28 23.70
N PRO A 668 26.25 -11.14 23.51
CA PRO A 668 26.67 -10.71 22.18
C PRO A 668 27.58 -11.73 21.48
N THR A 669 27.50 -11.78 20.15
CA THR A 669 28.30 -12.69 19.34
C THR A 669 29.80 -12.52 19.61
N GLY A 670 30.48 -13.62 19.96
CA GLY A 670 31.90 -13.64 20.27
C GLY A 670 32.26 -13.42 21.75
N GLU A 671 31.30 -13.09 22.61
CA GLU A 671 31.50 -13.04 24.07
C GLU A 671 31.20 -14.38 24.74
N LEU A 672 31.76 -14.58 25.95
CA LEU A 672 31.47 -15.72 26.80
C LEU A 672 30.37 -15.38 27.82
N PRO A 673 29.41 -16.29 28.10
CA PRO A 673 28.44 -16.12 29.18
C PRO A 673 29.12 -15.91 30.54
N ILE A 674 28.51 -15.07 31.39
CA ILE A 674 28.98 -14.83 32.76
C ILE A 674 28.92 -16.15 33.56
N GLN A 675 30.06 -16.56 34.13
CA GLN A 675 30.17 -17.84 34.83
C GLN A 675 29.98 -17.75 36.34
N GLU A 676 30.28 -16.60 36.95
CA GLU A 676 30.31 -16.40 38.41
C GLU A 676 29.53 -15.16 38.86
N GLY A 677 28.78 -15.32 39.97
CA GLY A 677 27.99 -14.25 40.58
C GLY A 677 26.63 -13.98 39.93
N ILE A 678 26.14 -14.89 39.07
CA ILE A 678 24.81 -14.82 38.44
C ILE A 678 24.33 -16.22 38.03
N ARG A 679 23.02 -16.45 38.01
CA ARG A 679 22.43 -17.71 37.56
C ARG A 679 22.57 -17.88 36.05
N ARG A 680 23.12 -19.02 35.63
CA ARG A 680 23.34 -19.37 34.20
C ARG A 680 22.09 -19.25 33.33
N GLY A 681 20.90 -19.49 33.89
CA GLY A 681 19.61 -19.41 33.19
C GLY A 681 19.23 -18.01 32.70
N LEU A 682 19.94 -16.96 33.12
CA LEU A 682 19.73 -15.59 32.63
C LEU A 682 20.53 -15.27 31.34
N MET A 683 21.53 -16.09 31.01
CA MET A 683 22.32 -15.97 29.77
C MET A 683 21.63 -16.77 28.65
N ARG A 684 20.70 -16.15 27.91
CA ARG A 684 19.80 -16.82 26.95
C ARG A 684 19.48 -15.91 25.76
N SER A 685 18.99 -16.48 24.66
CA SER A 685 18.75 -15.76 23.38
C SER A 685 17.27 -15.70 22.99
N ASP A 686 16.38 -15.63 23.98
CA ASP A 686 14.94 -15.50 23.75
C ASP A 686 14.50 -14.04 23.64
N ILE A 687 13.20 -13.82 23.47
CA ILE A 687 12.64 -12.50 23.16
C ILE A 687 12.86 -11.49 24.29
N TYR A 688 12.72 -11.87 25.56
CA TYR A 688 12.95 -10.97 26.69
C TYR A 688 14.44 -10.62 26.86
N ALA A 689 15.33 -11.59 26.69
CA ALA A 689 16.77 -11.38 26.74
C ALA A 689 17.27 -10.43 25.63
N LYS A 690 16.70 -10.55 24.43
CA LYS A 690 16.93 -9.67 23.27
C LYS A 690 16.38 -8.25 23.50
N ILE A 691 15.17 -8.15 24.06
CA ILE A 691 14.55 -6.87 24.42
C ILE A 691 15.39 -6.13 25.48
N ASN A 692 15.86 -6.82 26.52
CA ASN A 692 16.69 -6.20 27.55
C ASN A 692 18.01 -5.67 26.99
N LEU A 693 18.69 -6.44 26.13
CA LEU A 693 19.88 -5.96 25.42
C LEU A 693 19.55 -4.71 24.59
N ARG A 694 18.41 -4.69 23.88
CA ARG A 694 17.96 -3.55 23.08
C ARG A 694 17.61 -2.31 23.91
N ILE A 695 16.95 -2.46 25.06
CA ILE A 695 16.67 -1.34 25.96
C ILE A 695 17.98 -0.70 26.42
N ILE A 696 18.95 -1.50 26.87
CA ILE A 696 20.27 -0.98 27.29
C ILE A 696 21.01 -0.34 26.11
N ASN A 697 20.89 -0.91 24.90
CA ASN A 697 21.45 -0.32 23.67
C ASN A 697 20.89 1.09 23.43
N GLU A 698 19.58 1.24 23.33
CA GLU A 698 18.97 2.52 22.94
C GLU A 698 19.00 3.55 24.05
N GLU A 699 18.78 3.15 25.30
CA GLU A 699 18.70 4.10 26.42
C GLU A 699 20.05 4.58 26.94
N VAL A 700 21.10 3.77 26.77
CA VAL A 700 22.43 4.07 27.33
C VAL A 700 23.53 3.95 26.27
N SER A 701 23.83 2.73 25.80
CA SER A 701 25.08 2.45 25.06
C SER A 701 25.17 3.21 23.72
N ARG A 702 24.06 3.37 22.99
CA ARG A 702 24.02 4.11 21.71
C ARG A 702 24.13 5.61 21.92
N LYS A 703 23.55 6.16 23.01
CA LYS A 703 23.67 7.59 23.34
C LYS A 703 25.12 7.93 23.71
N ALA A 704 25.77 7.04 24.48
CA ALA A 704 27.19 7.11 24.81
C ALA A 704 28.07 6.98 23.55
N PHE A 705 27.89 5.91 22.76
CA PHE A 705 28.66 5.68 21.53
C PHE A 705 28.59 6.84 20.51
N LYS A 706 27.50 7.61 20.51
CA LYS A 706 27.32 8.81 19.65
C LYS A 706 27.89 10.10 20.25
N GLY A 707 28.47 10.08 21.46
CA GLY A 707 28.92 11.28 22.17
C GLY A 707 27.80 12.23 22.57
N ASN A 708 26.56 11.72 22.71
CA ASN A 708 25.35 12.49 22.97
C ASN A 708 24.88 12.39 24.44
N LEU A 709 25.65 11.76 25.33
CA LEU A 709 25.46 11.91 26.78
C LEU A 709 25.94 13.30 27.19
N ASN A 710 25.03 14.13 27.71
CA ASN A 710 25.42 15.44 28.25
C ASN A 710 26.01 15.27 29.65
N LEU A 711 27.32 15.03 29.72
CA LEU A 711 28.04 14.65 30.95
C LEU A 711 28.01 15.70 32.06
N ASP A 712 27.73 16.98 31.77
CA ASP A 712 27.57 18.02 32.80
C ASP A 712 26.40 17.71 33.76
N THR A 713 25.38 16.98 33.29
CA THR A 713 24.29 16.42 34.13
C THR A 713 24.63 15.08 34.78
N LEU A 714 25.74 14.42 34.42
CA LEU A 714 26.24 13.20 35.07
C LEU A 714 27.28 13.50 36.17
N SER A 715 27.91 14.68 36.18
CA SER A 715 28.80 15.13 37.26
C SER A 715 28.16 15.22 38.65
N SER A 716 26.84 15.02 38.76
CA SER A 716 26.10 14.86 40.02
C SER A 716 25.87 13.41 40.47
N GLY A 717 26.36 12.41 39.71
CA GLY A 717 26.24 10.98 40.03
C GLY A 717 25.08 10.24 39.35
N SER A 718 24.57 10.75 38.22
CA SER A 718 23.29 10.31 37.65
C SER A 718 23.42 9.65 36.27
N VAL A 719 23.41 8.31 36.25
CA VAL A 719 23.34 7.48 35.02
C VAL A 719 22.03 7.74 34.25
N PRO A 720 21.97 7.68 32.90
CA PRO A 720 20.73 7.90 32.16
C PRO A 720 19.65 6.85 32.48
N PRO A 721 18.36 7.19 32.34
CA PRO A 721 17.27 6.43 32.94
C PRO A 721 16.91 5.20 32.10
N ILE A 722 17.55 4.06 32.39
CA ILE A 722 16.85 2.79 32.15
C ILE A 722 15.71 2.76 33.16
N GLU A 723 14.50 3.17 32.78
CA GLU A 723 13.38 3.17 33.73
C GLU A 723 12.93 1.75 34.11
N GLN A 724 13.17 0.78 33.22
CA GLN A 724 12.73 -0.60 33.38
C GLN A 724 13.50 -1.60 32.49
N LEU A 725 13.54 -2.87 32.93
CA LEU A 725 13.85 -4.04 32.10
C LEU A 725 12.78 -5.12 32.31
N LEU A 726 12.80 -6.19 31.51
CA LEU A 726 11.92 -7.35 31.68
C LEU A 726 12.60 -8.44 32.52
N ASN A 727 11.86 -9.10 33.41
CA ASN A 727 12.31 -10.34 34.04
C ASN A 727 12.14 -11.54 33.08
N GLN A 728 12.57 -12.73 33.51
CA GLN A 728 12.46 -13.99 32.76
C GLN A 728 11.02 -14.40 32.39
N ASP A 729 10.03 -13.91 33.13
CA ASP A 729 8.61 -14.23 33.01
C ASP A 729 7.87 -13.19 32.12
N GLY A 730 8.50 -12.05 31.87
CA GLY A 730 8.01 -10.94 31.04
C GLY A 730 7.51 -9.73 31.84
N ASP A 731 7.58 -9.75 33.17
CA ASP A 731 7.17 -8.63 34.01
C ASP A 731 8.18 -7.49 33.96
N LYS A 732 7.68 -6.26 34.04
CA LYS A 732 8.49 -5.04 34.07
C LYS A 732 9.09 -4.84 35.46
N VAL A 733 10.42 -4.76 35.52
CA VAL A 733 11.22 -4.44 36.70
C VAL A 733 11.72 -3.02 36.57
N SER A 734 11.20 -2.09 37.37
CA SER A 734 11.71 -0.71 37.42
C SER A 734 13.14 -0.67 37.96
N ILE A 735 13.98 0.20 37.39
CA ILE A 735 15.37 0.39 37.81
C ILE A 735 15.55 1.83 38.29
N ARG A 736 16.31 2.02 39.36
CA ARG A 736 16.69 3.34 39.88
C ARG A 736 18.17 3.60 39.60
N GLU A 737 18.52 4.87 39.58
CA GLU A 737 19.91 5.35 39.52
C GLU A 737 20.82 4.65 40.54
N SER A 738 20.36 4.49 41.78
CA SER A 738 21.07 3.79 42.86
C SER A 738 21.22 2.27 42.69
N ASP A 739 20.54 1.68 41.70
CA ASP A 739 20.59 0.24 41.41
C ASP A 739 21.67 -0.10 40.38
N LEU A 740 22.29 0.90 39.75
CA LEU A 740 23.34 0.74 38.74
C LEU A 740 24.71 1.21 39.23
N GLU A 741 25.77 0.47 38.89
CA GLU A 741 27.16 0.87 39.06
C GLU A 741 27.55 1.96 38.05
N ASP A 742 28.25 2.99 38.52
CA ASP A 742 28.83 4.05 37.68
C ASP A 742 29.81 3.48 36.65
N PHE A 743 29.78 4.01 35.42
CA PHE A 743 30.74 3.66 34.37
C PHE A 743 31.29 4.88 33.64
N SER A 744 32.54 4.80 33.20
CA SER A 744 33.17 5.80 32.33
C SER A 744 33.01 5.39 30.87
N GLU A 745 32.32 6.21 30.08
CA GLU A 745 32.18 6.06 28.62
C GLU A 745 33.55 5.89 27.94
N ASP A 746 34.49 6.75 28.32
CA ASP A 746 35.83 6.85 27.76
C ASP A 746 36.66 5.58 28.05
N GLU A 747 36.49 4.96 29.22
CA GLU A 747 37.10 3.67 29.54
C GLU A 747 36.40 2.49 28.85
N LEU A 748 35.06 2.50 28.79
CA LEU A 748 34.26 1.47 28.11
C LEU A 748 34.66 1.37 26.63
N ILE A 749 34.74 2.50 25.95
CA ILE A 749 35.15 2.63 24.55
C ILE A 749 36.62 2.21 24.38
N LYS A 750 37.57 2.74 25.18
CA LYS A 750 39.00 2.38 25.04
C LYS A 750 39.25 0.89 25.27
N LYS A 751 38.59 0.28 26.25
CA LYS A 751 38.70 -1.16 26.60
C LYS A 751 38.17 -2.07 25.48
N LEU A 752 36.97 -1.79 24.98
CA LEU A 752 36.27 -2.63 23.99
C LEU A 752 36.74 -2.38 22.56
N VAL A 753 36.86 -1.11 22.15
CA VAL A 753 37.19 -0.73 20.77
C VAL A 753 38.70 -0.82 20.52
N GLY A 754 39.52 -0.30 21.45
CA GLY A 754 40.97 -0.24 21.29
C GLY A 754 41.62 -1.61 21.11
N SER A 755 41.18 -2.62 21.86
CA SER A 755 41.71 -3.99 21.76
C SER A 755 41.32 -4.71 20.47
N LYS A 756 40.11 -4.47 19.94
CA LYS A 756 39.68 -5.03 18.64
C LYS A 756 40.36 -4.32 17.46
N ILE A 757 40.45 -2.99 17.47
CA ILE A 757 41.21 -2.24 16.46
C ILE A 757 42.70 -2.62 16.48
N GLN A 758 43.31 -2.88 17.64
CA GLN A 758 44.70 -3.34 17.69
C GLN A 758 44.89 -4.73 17.07
N LYS A 759 43.99 -5.68 17.31
CA LYS A 759 44.02 -6.99 16.64
C LYS A 759 43.89 -6.87 15.13
N LEU A 760 42.94 -6.03 14.70
CA LEU A 760 42.71 -5.67 13.30
C LEU A 760 43.99 -5.11 12.66
N VAL A 761 44.55 -4.03 13.21
CA VAL A 761 45.83 -3.41 12.76
C VAL A 761 47.00 -4.40 12.77
N GLN A 762 46.94 -5.47 13.57
CA GLN A 762 47.98 -6.49 13.59
C GLN A 762 47.81 -7.56 12.49
N SER A 763 46.58 -7.90 12.07
CA SER A 763 46.35 -8.78 10.91
C SER A 763 46.71 -8.12 9.58
N PHE A 764 46.60 -6.79 9.46
CA PHE A 764 47.11 -6.02 8.32
C PHE A 764 48.63 -6.12 8.10
N LYS A 765 49.40 -6.44 9.14
CA LYS A 765 50.88 -6.48 9.06
C LYS A 765 51.42 -7.85 8.65
N THR A 766 50.53 -8.80 8.39
CA THR A 766 50.81 -10.22 8.10
C THR A 766 50.11 -10.67 6.82
#